data_AF-A0A1G3QDB6-F1
#
_entry.id   AF-A0A1G3QDB6-F1
#
_cell.length_a   1.000
_cell.length_b   1.000
_cell.length_c   1.000
_cell.angle_alpha   90.00
_cell.angle_beta   90.00
_cell.angle_gamma   90.00
#
_symmetry.space_group_name_H-M   'P 1'
#
loop_
_entity.id
_entity.type
_entity.pdbx_description
1 polymer ?
#
loop_
_entity_poly.entity_id
_entity_poly.type
_entity_poly.pdbx_seq_one_letter_code
_entity_poly.pdbx_strand_id
1 'polypeptide(L)'
;MSSLFKHSYLLLLMIMFYPHARAEAGKGVIIFQADFESSQADWNEEKYNMCSIRSASGYSNGNGLNVSDTSEKYGSEYYSKKIPVKVKKEYQISFYAKINSGSGISIYINFYDTKNSLVNNDPSRAIGIQNRNIWTAYTKKIIAPVNAVYALIWVHSYNQNMVDADIDNLTVTENEIDDALPWTPEYKIRPEEKHKLTASDVIGPDGVIYPNWTYAGVEKGIPVVQVKARLEAPQIKEGDDITALIREKIFFLAQNSGGALFIGSGNYLISDLIIIPHNKIVIRGAGMDKTRLLFDYRISRGKPVFYGLENNSQAGPNMVIAIHAFWQDLVYLSLEADGKILKEDDKSKNERSWKKKFSLERHVDLVLNEIGAGRHTFTARVKYANSDEFTETVNLELVYTNTGGHKTGFIQYPAVFYFSGQNHRFSTVTNFLTQDAGRGEMHITIEKKHNYKTGDKFIIEAPATERWNTLVKNSCTRWGTYRQNMYEIATVQNNVLYLKQPLRISFPVIDGSFLRLVEPVENCGVEDITLEHRSDFFISSVVFAQAWNCWMRKVRVYNTGRLPVQVYISKHCEIRDCIFDSAQYNYGETAYIGGNRAYDCLFDGISSYKMRHAPNNNWACAGNVFRNSRYEDSDGQWHCGWPHENLYENLVIMSKTNYGGYGFGLYSTPPEDNEHGPCGPRNAVYNCDISSIKDGLMLNGMNENWLIMYNRFIVENGRAIIARCSSFDHIIKGNVFCLKNCPDFAVFIKDPTCRGIEISDNKIYASTPAIVGGSAEPEKNINNTIEKYSLADRPEVKVPSIYEWQNINIGRCMVQKRDK
;
A
#
# COMPACT_ATOMS: atom_id res chain seq x y z
N MET A 1 -21.80 -5.92 -57.05
CA MET A 1 -22.24 -5.01 -55.97
C MET A 1 -21.55 -5.49 -54.69
N SER A 2 -20.24 -5.22 -54.51
CA SER A 2 -19.65 -4.07 -53.77
C SER A 2 -20.15 -3.98 -52.32
N SER A 3 -19.34 -4.01 -51.26
CA SER A 3 -17.88 -3.93 -51.07
C SER A 3 -17.54 -4.27 -49.61
N LEU A 4 -16.41 -4.96 -49.42
CA LEU A 4 -15.40 -4.83 -48.34
C LEU A 4 -15.81 -4.71 -46.85
N PHE A 5 -15.33 -5.67 -46.03
CA PHE A 5 -14.45 -5.39 -44.88
C PHE A 5 -13.56 -6.62 -44.58
N LYS A 6 -12.30 -6.55 -45.04
CA LYS A 6 -11.17 -7.34 -44.53
C LYS A 6 -10.36 -6.39 -43.64
N HIS A 7 -10.12 -6.73 -42.38
CA HIS A 7 -9.09 -6.07 -41.57
C HIS A 7 -7.94 -7.03 -41.34
N SER A 8 -6.89 -6.80 -42.11
CA SER A 8 -5.58 -7.44 -41.98
C SER A 8 -4.83 -6.86 -40.78
N TYR A 9 -4.12 -7.74 -40.09
CA TYR A 9 -3.05 -7.42 -39.15
C TYR A 9 -2.05 -6.47 -39.80
N LEU A 10 -1.92 -5.26 -39.26
CA LEU A 10 -0.76 -4.40 -39.50
C LEU A 10 0.03 -4.29 -38.19
N LEU A 11 1.25 -4.80 -38.26
CA LEU A 11 2.31 -4.63 -37.28
C LEU A 11 2.59 -3.12 -37.16
N LEU A 12 2.01 -2.46 -36.14
CA LEU A 12 2.43 -1.10 -35.80
C LEU A 12 3.79 -1.21 -35.11
N LEU A 13 4.84 -0.72 -35.76
CA LEU A 13 6.02 -0.23 -35.05
C LEU A 13 5.53 0.78 -34.01
N MET A 14 5.56 0.39 -32.72
CA MET A 14 5.54 1.35 -31.62
C MET A 14 6.80 2.19 -31.71
N ILE A 15 6.74 3.30 -32.43
CA ILE A 15 7.57 4.44 -32.10
C ILE A 15 7.07 4.89 -30.73
N MET A 16 7.82 4.54 -29.69
CA MET A 16 7.69 5.13 -28.36
C MET A 16 7.91 6.63 -28.50
N PHE A 17 6.84 7.37 -28.80
CA PHE A 17 6.76 8.76 -28.41
C PHE A 17 6.62 8.75 -26.89
N TYR A 18 7.76 8.74 -26.20
CA TYR A 18 7.82 9.38 -24.89
C TYR A 18 7.14 10.75 -25.05
N PRO A 19 6.10 11.08 -24.28
CA PRO A 19 5.73 12.47 -24.16
C PRO A 19 6.97 13.12 -23.54
N HIS A 20 7.77 13.77 -24.38
CA HIS A 20 8.67 14.80 -23.91
C HIS A 20 7.71 15.81 -23.31
N ALA A 21 7.67 15.84 -21.98
CA ALA A 21 7.16 16.99 -21.26
C ALA A 21 7.93 18.18 -21.84
N ARG A 22 7.29 18.93 -22.75
CA ARG A 22 7.75 20.29 -23.02
C ARG A 22 7.67 20.95 -21.65
N ALA A 23 8.83 21.34 -21.13
CA ALA A 23 8.88 22.24 -19.99
C ALA A 23 8.03 23.45 -20.40
N GLU A 24 6.82 23.58 -19.83
CA GLU A 24 6.15 24.87 -19.87
C GLU A 24 7.11 25.85 -19.22
N ALA A 25 7.56 26.85 -19.99
CA ALA A 25 8.26 27.98 -19.43
C ALA A 25 7.33 28.59 -18.38
N GLY A 26 7.71 28.46 -17.10
CA GLY A 26 6.92 29.00 -16.00
C GLY A 26 6.68 30.50 -16.21
N LYS A 27 5.54 31.01 -15.75
CA LYS A 27 5.21 32.45 -15.76
C LYS A 27 6.13 33.32 -14.88
N GLY A 28 7.15 32.73 -14.25
CA GLY A 28 8.07 33.41 -13.35
C GLY A 28 9.17 34.20 -14.06
N VAL A 29 9.95 34.93 -13.26
CA VAL A 29 11.02 35.80 -13.74
C VAL A 29 12.35 35.04 -13.68
N ILE A 30 13.07 34.97 -14.79
CA ILE A 30 14.44 34.43 -14.80
C ILE A 30 15.34 35.38 -13.98
N ILE A 31 15.95 34.86 -12.93
CA ILE A 31 16.85 35.62 -12.03
C ILE A 31 18.31 35.17 -12.14
N PHE A 32 18.56 34.06 -12.82
CA PHE A 32 19.89 33.57 -13.14
C PHE A 32 19.82 32.75 -14.44
N GLN A 33 20.79 32.92 -15.31
CA GLN A 33 20.92 32.17 -16.55
C GLN A 33 22.39 31.92 -16.86
N ALA A 34 22.69 30.71 -17.30
CA ALA A 34 23.98 30.30 -17.82
C ALA A 34 23.74 29.43 -19.07
N ASP A 35 23.80 30.08 -20.23
CA ASP A 35 23.84 29.42 -21.55
C ASP A 35 25.26 29.06 -21.98
N PHE A 36 26.27 29.53 -21.23
CA PHE A 36 27.69 29.28 -21.46
C PHE A 36 28.24 29.79 -22.81
N GLU A 37 27.49 30.60 -23.56
CA GLU A 37 27.88 31.01 -24.92
C GLU A 37 28.90 32.14 -24.97
N SER A 38 28.92 33.03 -23.96
CA SER A 38 29.70 34.27 -24.05
C SER A 38 30.53 34.67 -22.83
N SER A 39 30.40 34.05 -21.66
CA SER A 39 31.34 34.27 -20.53
C SER A 39 31.17 33.32 -19.33
N GLN A 40 32.15 33.33 -18.41
CA GLN A 40 32.07 32.76 -17.05
C GLN A 40 31.63 33.80 -15.99
N ALA A 41 31.14 34.99 -16.38
CA ALA A 41 31.01 36.13 -15.47
C ALA A 41 30.16 35.87 -14.21
N ASP A 42 29.18 34.98 -14.33
CA ASP A 42 28.24 34.62 -13.26
C ASP A 42 28.66 33.41 -12.42
N TRP A 43 29.91 32.95 -12.57
CA TRP A 43 30.49 31.84 -11.82
C TRP A 43 31.77 32.25 -11.07
N ASN A 44 32.08 31.55 -9.97
CA ASN A 44 33.35 31.69 -9.26
C ASN A 44 34.42 30.82 -9.92
N GLU A 45 35.69 31.08 -9.63
CA GLU A 45 36.76 30.16 -10.01
C GLU A 45 36.50 28.76 -9.45
N GLU A 46 36.65 27.74 -10.29
CA GLU A 46 36.47 26.36 -9.88
C GLU A 46 37.70 25.90 -9.08
N LYS A 47 37.46 25.22 -7.97
CA LYS A 47 38.49 24.95 -6.97
C LYS A 47 39.53 23.91 -7.42
N TYR A 48 39.14 22.92 -8.21
CA TYR A 48 39.99 21.76 -8.55
C TYR A 48 40.39 21.66 -10.03
N ASN A 49 40.09 22.69 -10.82
CA ASN A 49 40.21 22.75 -12.29
C ASN A 49 39.55 21.58 -13.05
N MET A 50 38.39 21.11 -12.60
CA MET A 50 37.61 20.00 -13.20
C MET A 50 36.50 20.48 -14.15
N CYS A 51 36.14 21.76 -14.11
CA CYS A 51 35.06 22.30 -14.93
C CYS A 51 35.60 23.24 -16.01
N SER A 52 35.10 23.12 -17.23
CA SER A 52 35.51 23.99 -18.35
C SER A 52 34.37 24.18 -19.36
N ILE A 53 34.30 25.34 -20.00
CA ILE A 53 33.32 25.62 -21.06
C ILE A 53 33.90 25.17 -22.40
N ARG A 54 33.16 24.36 -23.16
CA ARG A 54 33.61 23.79 -24.44
C ARG A 54 32.48 23.74 -25.47
N SER A 55 32.81 23.94 -26.74
CA SER A 55 31.86 23.86 -27.87
C SER A 55 31.32 22.44 -28.14
N ALA A 56 32.05 21.41 -27.73
CA ALA A 56 31.60 20.01 -27.85
C ALA A 56 30.54 19.63 -26.79
N SER A 57 30.28 20.53 -25.83
CA SER A 57 29.46 20.28 -24.64
C SER A 57 28.14 21.04 -24.64
N GLY A 58 27.78 21.73 -25.73
CA GLY A 58 26.48 22.41 -25.87
C GLY A 58 25.36 21.48 -26.31
N TYR A 59 24.15 21.71 -25.80
CA TYR A 59 22.92 21.03 -26.21
C TYR A 59 22.36 21.65 -27.51
N SER A 60 22.42 22.97 -27.65
CA SER A 60 21.81 23.73 -28.76
C SER A 60 22.73 24.01 -29.96
N ASN A 61 23.83 23.25 -30.13
CA ASN A 61 24.97 23.57 -31.00
C ASN A 61 25.62 24.90 -30.60
N GLY A 62 26.55 24.83 -29.65
CA GLY A 62 27.20 25.99 -29.03
C GLY A 62 28.10 25.54 -27.89
N ASN A 63 28.47 26.45 -27.01
CA ASN A 63 29.26 26.13 -25.83
C ASN A 63 28.39 25.49 -24.72
N GLY A 64 29.00 24.66 -23.89
CA GLY A 64 28.37 24.16 -22.67
C GLY A 64 29.41 23.87 -21.59
N LEU A 65 28.95 23.64 -20.37
CA LEU A 65 29.81 23.30 -19.24
C LEU A 65 30.15 21.81 -19.27
N ASN A 66 31.43 21.49 -19.43
CA ASN A 66 31.97 20.15 -19.23
C ASN A 66 32.55 20.01 -17.81
N VAL A 67 32.16 18.96 -17.11
CA VAL A 67 32.79 18.50 -15.87
C VAL A 67 33.59 17.26 -16.22
N SER A 68 34.91 17.34 -16.17
CA SER A 68 35.84 16.24 -16.49
C SER A 68 36.61 15.86 -15.24
N ASP A 69 35.95 15.09 -14.36
CA ASP A 69 36.52 14.66 -13.09
C ASP A 69 37.22 13.31 -13.22
N THR A 70 38.52 13.32 -12.93
CA THR A 70 39.41 12.15 -12.94
C THR A 70 40.01 11.87 -11.55
N SER A 71 39.51 12.53 -10.50
CA SER A 71 40.04 12.43 -9.15
C SER A 71 39.43 11.28 -8.37
N GLU A 72 40.27 10.43 -7.81
CA GLU A 72 39.85 9.34 -6.90
C GLU A 72 39.58 9.84 -5.47
N LYS A 73 39.75 11.14 -5.19
CA LYS A 73 39.71 11.70 -3.83
C LYS A 73 38.66 12.80 -3.63
N TYR A 74 38.57 13.72 -4.56
CA TYR A 74 37.75 14.93 -4.47
C TYR A 74 36.75 14.98 -5.61
N GLY A 75 35.62 15.62 -5.39
CA GLY A 75 34.67 15.99 -6.43
C GLY A 75 34.79 17.47 -6.84
N SER A 76 34.23 17.84 -7.99
CA SER A 76 34.29 19.19 -8.55
C SER A 76 33.58 20.23 -7.67
N GLU A 77 34.08 21.46 -7.58
CA GLU A 77 33.47 22.50 -6.76
C GLU A 77 33.30 23.78 -7.60
N TYR A 78 32.27 23.81 -8.44
CA TYR A 78 31.95 24.97 -9.27
C TYR A 78 30.67 25.65 -8.80
N TYR A 79 30.81 26.88 -8.32
CA TYR A 79 29.73 27.67 -7.73
C TYR A 79 29.36 28.86 -8.61
N SER A 80 28.07 29.15 -8.73
CA SER A 80 27.61 30.44 -9.25
C SER A 80 28.03 31.59 -8.35
N LYS A 81 27.88 32.84 -8.83
CA LYS A 81 27.78 34.02 -7.97
C LYS A 81 26.52 33.94 -7.10
N LYS A 82 26.47 34.78 -6.05
CA LYS A 82 25.31 34.87 -5.15
C LYS A 82 24.09 35.35 -5.93
N ILE A 83 23.04 34.54 -5.96
CA ILE A 83 21.75 34.87 -6.57
C ILE A 83 20.85 35.40 -5.45
N PRO A 84 20.42 36.67 -5.46
CA PRO A 84 19.49 37.18 -4.46
C PRO A 84 18.18 36.40 -4.50
N VAL A 85 17.65 36.05 -3.33
CA VAL A 85 16.37 35.34 -3.21
C VAL A 85 15.52 35.95 -2.12
N LYS A 86 14.21 35.69 -2.20
CA LYS A 86 13.20 36.14 -1.26
C LYS A 86 12.63 34.91 -0.56
N VAL A 87 12.46 35.02 0.75
CA VAL A 87 11.73 34.00 1.51
C VAL A 87 10.31 33.84 0.95
N LYS A 88 9.76 32.63 1.03
CA LYS A 88 8.41 32.31 0.53
C LYS A 88 8.21 32.55 -0.98
N LYS A 89 9.27 32.41 -1.79
CA LYS A 89 9.16 32.26 -3.24
C LYS A 89 9.59 30.85 -3.66
N GLU A 90 9.03 30.37 -4.77
CA GLU A 90 9.47 29.14 -5.42
C GLU A 90 10.55 29.45 -6.46
N TYR A 91 11.63 28.69 -6.44
CA TYR A 91 12.71 28.78 -7.41
C TYR A 91 12.73 27.51 -8.24
N GLN A 92 12.55 27.65 -9.55
CA GLN A 92 12.66 26.54 -10.51
C GLN A 92 14.02 26.59 -11.19
N ILE A 93 14.80 25.52 -11.04
CA ILE A 93 16.03 25.31 -11.80
C ILE A 93 15.71 24.43 -12.98
N SER A 94 16.15 24.81 -14.17
CA SER A 94 16.02 23.99 -15.36
C SER A 94 17.33 23.99 -16.14
N PHE A 95 17.76 22.83 -16.65
CA PHE A 95 18.97 22.68 -17.45
C PHE A 95 18.91 21.41 -18.30
N TYR A 96 19.78 21.29 -19.29
CA TYR A 96 20.03 20.05 -20.00
C TYR A 96 21.34 19.43 -19.51
N ALA A 97 21.38 18.10 -19.38
CA ALA A 97 22.64 17.41 -19.09
C ALA A 97 22.70 16.00 -19.71
N LYS A 98 23.92 15.51 -19.90
CA LYS A 98 24.24 14.12 -20.23
C LYS A 98 25.53 13.68 -19.53
N ILE A 99 25.64 12.39 -19.22
CA ILE A 99 26.89 11.76 -18.77
C ILE A 99 27.55 11.10 -19.97
N ASN A 100 28.77 11.52 -20.31
CA ASN A 100 29.56 10.90 -21.39
C ASN A 100 30.28 9.64 -20.87
N SER A 101 30.81 9.67 -19.64
CA SER A 101 31.42 8.52 -18.98
C SER A 101 31.35 8.62 -17.44
N GLY A 102 31.47 7.50 -16.75
CA GLY A 102 31.42 7.47 -15.28
C GLY A 102 30.00 7.66 -14.70
N SER A 103 29.92 8.17 -13.47
CA SER A 103 28.66 8.46 -12.77
C SER A 103 28.90 9.27 -11.49
N GLY A 104 27.85 9.83 -10.91
CA GLY A 104 27.93 10.45 -9.59
C GLY A 104 28.17 11.96 -9.65
N ILE A 105 27.23 12.68 -10.26
CA ILE A 105 27.24 14.14 -10.35
C ILE A 105 25.85 14.70 -10.08
N SER A 106 25.79 15.85 -9.41
CA SER A 106 24.57 16.59 -9.13
C SER A 106 24.72 18.10 -9.33
N ILE A 107 23.60 18.75 -9.61
CA ILE A 107 23.45 20.20 -9.49
C ILE A 107 22.66 20.49 -8.21
N TYR A 108 23.18 21.38 -7.37
CA TYR A 108 22.57 21.77 -6.10
C TYR A 108 22.12 23.23 -6.15
N ILE A 109 21.06 23.54 -5.41
CA ILE A 109 20.68 24.91 -5.05
C ILE A 109 20.78 25.09 -3.54
N ASN A 110 21.78 25.84 -3.13
CA ASN A 110 22.09 26.04 -1.72
C ASN A 110 21.59 27.43 -1.29
N PHE A 111 20.64 27.47 -0.38
CA PHE A 111 20.14 28.70 0.23
C PHE A 111 20.97 29.05 1.46
N TYR A 112 21.29 30.34 1.61
CA TYR A 112 22.09 30.85 2.71
C TYR A 112 21.39 32.01 3.41
N ASP A 113 21.63 32.12 4.72
CA ASP A 113 21.18 33.24 5.54
C ASP A 113 22.18 34.42 5.53
N THR A 114 21.86 35.47 6.30
CA THR A 114 22.70 36.66 6.46
C THR A 114 24.05 36.38 7.12
N LYS A 115 24.22 35.22 7.76
CA LYS A 115 25.47 34.75 8.38
C LYS A 115 26.27 33.83 7.44
N ASN A 116 25.86 33.69 6.18
CA ASN A 116 26.40 32.72 5.22
C ASN A 116 26.28 31.26 5.70
N SER A 117 25.31 30.95 6.55
CA SER A 117 25.01 29.58 6.95
C SER A 117 24.01 28.96 5.99
N LEU A 118 24.25 27.71 5.58
CA LEU A 118 23.35 26.96 4.70
C LEU A 118 22.04 26.62 5.44
N VAL A 119 20.90 27.01 4.87
CA VAL A 119 19.57 26.87 5.52
C VAL A 119 18.66 25.80 4.91
N ASN A 120 19.11 25.07 3.88
CA ASN A 120 18.38 23.95 3.28
C ASN A 120 19.25 22.69 3.16
N ASN A 121 19.81 22.19 4.27
CA ASN A 121 20.73 21.04 4.24
C ASN A 121 20.01 19.67 4.15
N ASP A 122 19.01 19.52 3.30
CA ASP A 122 18.33 18.25 3.04
C ASP A 122 18.52 17.77 1.60
N PRO A 123 18.33 16.47 1.30
CA PRO A 123 18.54 15.92 -0.03
C PRO A 123 17.70 16.57 -1.13
N SER A 124 16.60 17.26 -0.78
CA SER A 124 15.77 17.96 -1.76
C SER A 124 16.50 19.10 -2.48
N ARG A 125 17.67 19.55 -2.01
CA ARG A 125 18.43 20.62 -2.69
C ARG A 125 19.20 20.18 -3.93
N ALA A 126 19.31 18.86 -4.19
CA ALA A 126 20.16 18.29 -5.25
C ALA A 126 19.35 17.70 -6.41
N ILE A 127 19.90 17.75 -7.62
CA ILE A 127 19.39 17.14 -8.85
C ILE A 127 20.48 16.22 -9.39
N GLY A 128 20.33 14.91 -9.17
CA GLY A 128 21.26 13.91 -9.67
C GLY A 128 21.09 13.68 -11.17
N ILE A 129 22.19 13.77 -11.92
CA ILE A 129 22.21 13.49 -13.35
C ILE A 129 22.43 11.98 -13.53
N GLN A 130 21.62 11.32 -14.34
CA GLN A 130 21.63 9.85 -14.46
C GLN A 130 21.79 9.36 -15.90
N ASN A 131 21.28 10.10 -16.89
CA ASN A 131 21.22 9.61 -18.26
C ASN A 131 22.57 9.73 -18.98
N ARG A 132 23.01 8.61 -19.55
CA ARG A 132 24.27 8.50 -20.30
C ARG A 132 24.06 8.75 -21.79
N ASN A 133 24.97 9.50 -22.41
CA ASN A 133 25.03 9.78 -23.85
C ASN A 133 23.76 10.35 -24.49
N ILE A 134 22.80 10.82 -23.68
CA ILE A 134 21.52 11.37 -24.13
C ILE A 134 21.27 12.65 -23.35
N TRP A 135 21.19 13.76 -24.07
CA TRP A 135 20.78 15.04 -23.49
C TRP A 135 19.37 14.93 -22.92
N THR A 136 19.26 15.21 -21.63
CA THR A 136 18.00 15.12 -20.89
C THR A 136 17.72 16.47 -20.25
N ALA A 137 16.47 16.94 -20.36
CA ALA A 137 16.01 18.09 -19.61
C ALA A 137 15.79 17.70 -18.14
N TYR A 138 16.39 18.47 -17.24
CA TYR A 138 16.19 18.35 -15.80
C TYR A 138 15.50 19.61 -15.30
N THR A 139 14.53 19.45 -14.41
CA THR A 139 13.89 20.56 -13.72
C THR A 139 13.62 20.23 -12.26
N LYS A 140 13.72 21.25 -11.40
CA LYS A 140 13.36 21.12 -9.98
C LYS A 140 12.85 22.44 -9.42
N LYS A 141 11.76 22.36 -8.68
CA LYS A 141 11.20 23.45 -7.90
C LYS A 141 11.64 23.31 -6.44
N ILE A 142 12.03 24.41 -5.82
CA ILE A 142 12.37 24.48 -4.40
C ILE A 142 11.86 25.79 -3.81
N ILE A 143 11.33 25.77 -2.59
CA ILE A 143 10.95 27.00 -1.90
C ILE A 143 12.13 27.50 -1.06
N ALA A 144 12.39 28.81 -1.13
CA ALA A 144 13.39 29.43 -0.27
C ALA A 144 12.97 29.32 1.21
N PRO A 145 13.79 28.69 2.07
CA PRO A 145 13.49 28.55 3.49
C PRO A 145 13.36 29.90 4.21
N VAL A 146 12.77 29.85 5.41
CA VAL A 146 12.77 31.00 6.33
C VAL A 146 14.21 31.46 6.57
N ASN A 147 14.46 32.76 6.46
CA ASN A 147 15.78 33.43 6.55
C ASN A 147 16.73 33.30 5.35
N ALA A 148 16.34 32.63 4.25
CA ALA A 148 17.15 32.64 3.04
C ALA A 148 17.23 34.05 2.43
N VAL A 149 18.46 34.49 2.12
CA VAL A 149 18.73 35.81 1.51
C VAL A 149 19.46 35.72 0.17
N TYR A 150 20.21 34.64 -0.08
CA TYR A 150 20.73 34.32 -1.40
C TYR A 150 20.81 32.81 -1.63
N ALA A 151 20.90 32.41 -2.90
CA ALA A 151 21.18 31.06 -3.33
C ALA A 151 22.53 30.98 -4.07
N LEU A 152 23.12 29.78 -4.08
CA LEU A 152 24.23 29.40 -4.95
C LEU A 152 23.86 28.13 -5.71
N ILE A 153 24.08 28.13 -7.02
CA ILE A 153 24.10 26.91 -7.81
C ILE A 153 25.47 26.28 -7.65
N TRP A 154 25.49 24.99 -7.31
CA TRP A 154 26.72 24.23 -7.13
C TRP A 154 26.70 23.00 -8.04
N VAL A 155 27.63 22.95 -8.97
CA VAL A 155 27.86 21.77 -9.83
C VAL A 155 28.95 20.94 -9.17
N HIS A 156 28.63 19.70 -8.83
CA HIS A 156 29.51 18.82 -8.04
C HIS A 156 29.41 17.37 -8.50
N SER A 157 30.52 16.82 -9.00
CA SER A 157 30.78 15.38 -8.98
C SER A 157 31.01 14.95 -7.53
N TYR A 158 30.53 13.78 -7.13
CA TYR A 158 30.70 13.34 -5.74
C TYR A 158 32.14 12.95 -5.48
N ASN A 159 32.62 13.19 -4.25
CA ASN A 159 33.95 12.74 -3.84
C ASN A 159 34.17 11.26 -4.19
N GLN A 160 35.35 10.97 -4.75
CA GLN A 160 35.79 9.62 -5.17
C GLN A 160 35.07 9.06 -6.41
N ASN A 161 34.13 9.77 -7.01
CA ASN A 161 33.54 9.39 -8.28
C ASN A 161 34.20 10.13 -9.44
N MET A 162 34.66 9.37 -10.42
CA MET A 162 35.13 9.91 -11.69
C MET A 162 33.98 9.99 -12.70
N VAL A 163 33.81 11.15 -13.33
CA VAL A 163 32.71 11.40 -14.25
C VAL A 163 33.09 12.45 -15.29
N ASP A 164 32.72 12.18 -16.54
CA ASP A 164 32.70 13.18 -17.61
C ASP A 164 31.25 13.47 -17.97
N ALA A 165 30.81 14.70 -17.78
CA ALA A 165 29.43 15.13 -18.00
C ALA A 165 29.35 16.52 -18.62
N ASP A 166 28.35 16.72 -19.47
CA ASP A 166 28.05 18.00 -20.09
C ASP A 166 26.72 18.55 -19.53
N ILE A 167 26.69 19.85 -19.26
CA ILE A 167 25.57 20.61 -18.72
C ILE A 167 25.40 21.88 -19.56
N ASP A 168 24.16 22.23 -19.89
CA ASP A 168 23.88 23.41 -20.71
C ASP A 168 22.50 24.03 -20.38
N ASN A 169 22.29 25.27 -20.82
CA ASN A 169 21.04 26.02 -20.72
C ASN A 169 20.46 26.07 -19.30
N LEU A 170 21.32 26.34 -18.31
CA LEU A 170 20.90 26.39 -16.91
C LEU A 170 20.20 27.71 -16.61
N THR A 171 18.99 27.63 -16.10
CA THR A 171 18.18 28.78 -15.69
C THR A 171 17.66 28.60 -14.27
N VAL A 172 17.53 29.70 -13.54
CA VAL A 172 16.79 29.78 -12.28
C VAL A 172 15.68 30.81 -12.44
N THR A 173 14.44 30.37 -12.26
CA THR A 173 13.25 31.22 -12.35
C THR A 173 12.64 31.40 -10.97
N GLU A 174 12.43 32.66 -10.57
CA GLU A 174 11.63 33.03 -9.39
C GLU A 174 10.14 32.99 -9.77
N ASN A 175 9.36 32.21 -9.01
CA ASN A 175 7.92 32.05 -9.16
C ASN A 175 7.21 32.41 -7.84
N GLU A 176 5.94 32.79 -7.94
CA GLU A 176 5.04 32.71 -6.80
C GLU A 176 4.89 31.26 -6.36
N ILE A 177 4.67 31.05 -5.06
CA ILE A 177 4.34 29.72 -4.56
C ILE A 177 2.92 29.38 -5.03
N ASP A 178 2.78 28.23 -5.69
CA ASP A 178 1.47 27.59 -5.84
C ASP A 178 1.14 26.82 -4.55
N ASP A 179 0.45 27.50 -3.63
CA ASP A 179 0.02 26.96 -2.33
C ASP A 179 -1.46 26.56 -2.33
N ALA A 180 -2.09 26.48 -3.51
CA ALA A 180 -3.48 26.09 -3.61
C ALA A 180 -3.70 24.69 -3.03
N LEU A 181 -4.77 24.55 -2.25
CA LEU A 181 -5.23 23.24 -1.82
C LEU A 181 -5.69 22.45 -3.05
N PRO A 182 -5.44 21.12 -3.07
CA PRO A 182 -5.77 20.30 -4.23
C PRO A 182 -7.29 20.23 -4.48
N TRP A 183 -8.10 20.41 -3.43
CA TRP A 183 -9.55 20.59 -3.51
C TRP A 183 -10.04 21.41 -2.31
N THR A 184 -11.30 21.83 -2.35
CA THR A 184 -11.96 22.48 -1.20
C THR A 184 -12.04 21.49 -0.04
N PRO A 185 -11.55 21.81 1.17
CA PRO A 185 -11.61 20.92 2.33
C PRO A 185 -12.99 20.30 2.54
N GLU A 186 -13.03 18.97 2.62
CA GLU A 186 -14.25 18.18 2.77
C GLU A 186 -14.35 17.53 4.17
N TYR A 187 -13.21 17.30 4.82
CA TYR A 187 -13.13 16.33 5.92
C TYR A 187 -12.88 16.96 7.30
N LYS A 188 -12.24 18.13 7.37
CA LYS A 188 -12.12 18.89 8.64
C LYS A 188 -13.41 19.65 8.93
N ILE A 189 -14.37 18.96 9.53
CA ILE A 189 -15.69 19.51 9.90
C ILE A 189 -15.68 19.98 11.35
N ARG A 190 -16.25 21.14 11.64
CA ARG A 190 -16.46 21.64 13.01
C ARG A 190 -17.80 21.19 13.60
N PRO A 191 -17.92 21.04 14.93
CA PRO A 191 -19.18 20.64 15.59
C PRO A 191 -20.39 21.53 15.26
N GLU A 192 -20.16 22.82 15.03
CA GLU A 192 -21.17 23.80 14.64
C GLU A 192 -21.60 23.68 13.17
N GLU A 193 -20.76 23.10 12.32
CA GLU A 193 -21.03 22.87 10.89
C GLU A 193 -21.91 21.65 10.65
N LYS A 194 -22.99 21.51 11.42
CA LYS A 194 -23.89 20.35 11.39
C LYS A 194 -24.46 20.02 10.01
N HIS A 195 -24.53 21.02 9.13
CA HIS A 195 -24.99 20.88 7.75
C HIS A 195 -24.00 20.13 6.84
N LYS A 196 -22.71 20.04 7.22
CA LYS A 196 -21.67 19.27 6.51
C LYS A 196 -21.57 17.82 6.97
N LEU A 197 -22.11 17.49 8.15
CA LEU A 197 -22.03 16.14 8.71
C LEU A 197 -22.84 15.15 7.85
N THR A 198 -22.26 13.97 7.66
CA THR A 198 -22.89 12.88 6.92
C THR A 198 -23.09 11.65 7.81
N ALA A 199 -23.74 10.59 7.30
CA ALA A 199 -23.88 9.33 8.02
C ALA A 199 -22.53 8.61 8.27
N SER A 200 -21.47 9.01 7.56
CA SER A 200 -20.10 8.52 7.76
C SER A 200 -19.35 9.25 8.89
N ASP A 201 -19.99 10.21 9.57
CA ASP A 201 -19.39 11.04 10.61
C ASP A 201 -20.01 10.81 11.99
N VAL A 202 -19.15 10.80 13.02
CA VAL A 202 -19.55 10.71 14.43
C VAL A 202 -18.91 11.87 15.19
N ILE A 203 -19.72 12.64 15.92
CA ILE A 203 -19.22 13.67 16.82
C ILE A 203 -18.60 12.96 18.03
N GLY A 204 -17.30 13.10 18.23
CA GLY A 204 -16.55 12.48 19.31
C GLY A 204 -16.75 13.16 20.68
N PRO A 205 -16.28 12.50 21.76
CA PRO A 205 -16.42 12.99 23.14
C PRO A 205 -15.61 14.27 23.43
N ASP A 206 -14.67 14.61 22.56
CA ASP A 206 -13.78 15.76 22.63
C ASP A 206 -14.17 16.88 21.65
N GLY A 207 -15.32 16.76 20.99
CA GLY A 207 -15.80 17.70 19.98
C GLY A 207 -15.06 17.59 18.64
N VAL A 208 -14.24 16.56 18.42
CA VAL A 208 -13.69 16.27 17.09
C VAL A 208 -14.66 15.38 16.33
N ILE A 209 -14.83 15.61 15.04
CA ILE A 209 -15.63 14.74 14.18
C ILE A 209 -14.75 13.58 13.73
N TYR A 210 -15.14 12.34 14.01
CA TYR A 210 -14.44 11.13 13.63
C TYR A 210 -15.18 10.39 12.51
N PRO A 211 -14.49 9.58 11.68
CA PRO A 211 -15.16 8.59 10.85
C PRO A 211 -16.01 7.64 11.70
N ASN A 212 -17.11 7.16 11.12
CA ASN A 212 -17.93 6.13 11.74
C ASN A 212 -17.24 4.76 11.63
N TRP A 213 -16.77 4.24 12.77
CA TRP A 213 -16.10 2.94 12.87
C TRP A 213 -16.98 1.85 13.47
N THR A 214 -18.26 2.07 13.77
CA THR A 214 -19.12 1.03 14.36
C THR A 214 -19.41 -0.13 13.42
N TYR A 215 -19.06 0.00 12.15
CA TYR A 215 -19.11 -1.07 11.17
C TYR A 215 -17.90 -2.00 11.23
N ALA A 216 -16.84 -1.65 11.95
CA ALA A 216 -15.61 -2.44 11.96
C ALA A 216 -15.75 -3.76 12.74
N GLY A 217 -15.29 -4.86 12.13
CA GLY A 217 -15.27 -6.20 12.71
C GLY A 217 -16.47 -7.06 12.28
N VAL A 218 -16.54 -8.28 12.81
CA VAL A 218 -17.67 -9.19 12.51
C VAL A 218 -18.95 -8.57 13.03
N GLU A 219 -19.96 -8.47 12.17
CA GLU A 219 -21.25 -7.91 12.55
C GLU A 219 -21.84 -8.64 13.76
N LYS A 220 -22.19 -7.89 14.81
CA LYS A 220 -22.69 -8.40 16.10
C LYS A 220 -21.67 -9.24 16.91
N GLY A 221 -20.40 -9.18 16.53
CA GLY A 221 -19.30 -9.89 17.18
C GLY A 221 -19.14 -11.34 16.71
N ILE A 222 -17.97 -11.92 17.01
CA ILE A 222 -17.64 -13.30 16.62
C ILE A 222 -18.65 -14.30 17.23
N PRO A 223 -19.38 -15.07 16.40
CA PRO A 223 -20.41 -15.98 16.89
C PRO A 223 -19.82 -17.24 17.55
N VAL A 224 -20.61 -17.88 18.42
CA VAL A 224 -20.30 -19.22 18.91
C VAL A 224 -20.80 -20.25 17.89
N VAL A 225 -19.87 -20.85 17.13
CA VAL A 225 -20.20 -21.86 16.12
C VAL A 225 -20.16 -23.27 16.74
N GLN A 226 -21.25 -24.03 16.59
CA GLN A 226 -21.36 -25.40 17.08
C GLN A 226 -20.38 -26.34 16.38
N VAL A 227 -19.75 -27.23 17.16
CA VAL A 227 -18.92 -28.32 16.64
C VAL A 227 -19.82 -29.39 16.05
N LYS A 228 -19.63 -29.71 14.76
CA LYS A 228 -20.38 -30.76 14.05
C LYS A 228 -19.49 -31.85 13.45
N ALA A 229 -18.17 -31.62 13.41
CA ALA A 229 -17.18 -32.62 13.02
C ALA A 229 -16.02 -32.60 14.02
N ARG A 230 -15.39 -33.76 14.24
CA ARG A 230 -14.30 -33.94 15.20
C ARG A 230 -13.20 -34.78 14.56
N LEU A 231 -11.95 -34.38 14.81
CA LEU A 231 -10.74 -35.17 14.54
C LEU A 231 -9.96 -35.24 15.86
N GLU A 232 -10.04 -36.38 16.53
CA GLU A 232 -9.42 -36.63 17.83
C GLU A 232 -9.15 -38.13 18.01
N ALA A 233 -8.43 -38.51 19.07
CA ALA A 233 -8.15 -39.91 19.35
C ALA A 233 -9.45 -40.73 19.50
N PRO A 234 -9.49 -41.98 18.98
CA PRO A 234 -8.40 -42.70 18.33
C PRO A 234 -8.29 -42.47 16.81
N GLN A 235 -9.06 -41.55 16.20
CA GLN A 235 -9.07 -41.33 14.74
C GLN A 235 -7.76 -40.76 14.20
N ILE A 236 -7.09 -39.94 15.02
CA ILE A 236 -5.79 -39.33 14.74
C ILE A 236 -4.86 -39.51 15.94
N LYS A 237 -3.56 -39.62 15.70
CA LYS A 237 -2.49 -39.65 16.70
C LYS A 237 -1.43 -38.60 16.42
N GLU A 238 -0.59 -38.36 17.43
CA GLU A 238 0.56 -37.46 17.34
C GLU A 238 1.41 -37.72 16.09
N GLY A 239 1.72 -36.68 15.35
CA GLY A 239 2.54 -36.73 14.13
C GLY A 239 1.79 -37.14 12.86
N ASP A 240 0.51 -37.51 12.93
CA ASP A 240 -0.27 -37.83 11.73
C ASP A 240 -0.40 -36.62 10.80
N ASP A 241 -0.35 -36.87 9.50
CA ASP A 241 -0.76 -35.91 8.48
C ASP A 241 -2.27 -35.94 8.31
N ILE A 242 -2.92 -34.87 8.74
CA ILE A 242 -4.38 -34.78 8.80
C ILE A 242 -4.98 -33.95 7.65
N THR A 243 -4.18 -33.58 6.66
CA THR A 243 -4.61 -32.76 5.50
C THR A 243 -5.87 -33.30 4.83
N ALA A 244 -5.86 -34.60 4.47
CA ALA A 244 -6.97 -35.24 3.77
C ALA A 244 -8.23 -35.33 4.66
N LEU A 245 -8.05 -35.62 5.94
CA LEU A 245 -9.13 -35.69 6.92
C LEU A 245 -9.78 -34.31 7.13
N ILE A 246 -9.00 -33.23 7.18
CA ILE A 246 -9.57 -31.88 7.25
C ILE A 246 -10.42 -31.57 6.01
N ARG A 247 -9.93 -31.87 4.80
CA ARG A 247 -10.68 -31.67 3.55
C ARG A 247 -12.00 -32.44 3.56
N GLU A 248 -11.96 -33.72 3.97
CA GLU A 248 -13.15 -34.56 4.12
C GLU A 248 -14.16 -33.93 5.10
N LYS A 249 -13.71 -33.47 6.28
CA LYS A 249 -14.61 -32.86 7.27
C LYS A 249 -15.14 -31.51 6.81
N ILE A 250 -14.37 -30.71 6.09
CA ILE A 250 -14.87 -29.45 5.50
C ILE A 250 -15.97 -29.75 4.48
N PHE A 251 -15.77 -30.74 3.60
CA PHE A 251 -16.78 -31.15 2.63
C PHE A 251 -18.06 -31.65 3.33
N PHE A 252 -17.91 -32.48 4.37
CA PHE A 252 -19.03 -32.92 5.20
C PHE A 252 -19.78 -31.73 5.82
N LEU A 253 -19.08 -30.76 6.41
CA LEU A 253 -19.70 -29.58 7.00
C LEU A 253 -20.43 -28.73 5.95
N ALA A 254 -19.84 -28.57 4.77
CA ALA A 254 -20.45 -27.84 3.66
C ALA A 254 -21.79 -28.48 3.22
N GLN A 255 -21.88 -29.81 3.18
CA GLN A 255 -23.11 -30.53 2.90
C GLN A 255 -24.14 -30.46 4.03
N ASN A 256 -23.73 -30.10 5.25
CA ASN A 256 -24.56 -30.13 6.46
C ASN A 256 -24.79 -28.73 7.07
N SER A 257 -24.97 -27.73 6.19
CA SER A 257 -25.28 -26.33 6.54
C SER A 257 -24.18 -25.59 7.34
N GLY A 258 -22.94 -26.07 7.29
CA GLY A 258 -21.80 -25.51 8.00
C GLY A 258 -21.71 -25.92 9.48
N GLY A 259 -20.64 -25.51 10.14
CA GLY A 259 -20.32 -25.81 11.53
C GLY A 259 -18.81 -25.71 11.79
N ALA A 260 -18.41 -26.02 13.02
CA ALA A 260 -17.01 -26.11 13.39
C ALA A 260 -16.49 -27.55 13.26
N LEU A 261 -15.31 -27.69 12.67
CA LEU A 261 -14.43 -28.84 12.80
C LEU A 261 -13.57 -28.63 14.05
N PHE A 262 -13.72 -29.51 15.03
CA PHE A 262 -12.86 -29.54 16.20
C PHE A 262 -11.69 -30.51 15.99
N ILE A 263 -10.46 -30.05 16.24
CA ILE A 263 -9.23 -30.84 16.21
C ILE A 263 -8.73 -30.97 17.64
N GLY A 264 -8.52 -32.21 18.09
CA GLY A 264 -8.05 -32.54 19.43
C GLY A 264 -6.66 -31.98 19.75
N SER A 265 -6.21 -32.19 20.99
CA SER A 265 -4.86 -31.79 21.40
C SER A 265 -3.82 -32.73 20.79
N GLY A 266 -2.72 -32.16 20.30
CA GLY A 266 -1.60 -32.89 19.68
C GLY A 266 -0.86 -32.01 18.68
N ASN A 267 0.25 -32.51 18.16
CA ASN A 267 0.94 -31.94 17.01
C ASN A 267 0.65 -32.79 15.76
N TYR A 268 0.08 -32.17 14.74
CA TYR A 268 -0.34 -32.84 13.50
C TYR A 268 0.28 -32.16 12.29
N LEU A 269 0.66 -32.95 11.28
CA LEU A 269 1.20 -32.44 10.02
C LEU A 269 0.07 -31.94 9.11
N ILE A 270 0.35 -30.85 8.40
CA ILE A 270 -0.43 -30.37 7.25
C ILE A 270 0.54 -30.27 6.07
N SER A 271 0.43 -31.17 5.11
CA SER A 271 1.37 -31.28 3.99
C SER A 271 0.98 -30.47 2.76
N ASP A 272 -0.22 -29.90 2.74
CA ASP A 272 -0.78 -29.22 1.57
C ASP A 272 -1.70 -28.05 1.95
N LEU A 273 -2.03 -27.19 0.98
CA LEU A 273 -2.90 -26.03 1.16
C LEU A 273 -4.37 -26.45 1.27
N ILE A 274 -5.13 -25.83 2.17
CA ILE A 274 -6.54 -26.15 2.43
C ILE A 274 -7.41 -24.98 1.97
N ILE A 275 -8.10 -25.18 0.85
CA ILE A 275 -9.07 -24.21 0.29
C ILE A 275 -10.44 -24.45 0.91
N ILE A 276 -11.09 -23.37 1.32
CA ILE A 276 -12.37 -23.38 2.03
C ILE A 276 -13.37 -22.51 1.27
N PRO A 277 -14.08 -23.07 0.26
CA PRO A 277 -14.93 -22.31 -0.64
C PRO A 277 -16.39 -22.15 -0.16
N HIS A 278 -16.67 -22.56 1.09
CA HIS A 278 -18.02 -22.67 1.63
C HIS A 278 -18.21 -21.78 2.85
N ASN A 279 -19.41 -21.23 2.98
CA ASN A 279 -19.81 -20.42 4.11
C ASN A 279 -19.93 -21.24 5.40
N LYS A 280 -19.82 -20.58 6.55
CA LYS A 280 -20.10 -21.15 7.89
C LYS A 280 -19.16 -22.29 8.29
N ILE A 281 -17.90 -22.25 7.83
CA ILE A 281 -16.89 -23.25 8.17
C ILE A 281 -15.89 -22.68 9.18
N VAL A 282 -15.75 -23.34 10.32
CA VAL A 282 -14.76 -22.98 11.34
C VAL A 282 -13.81 -24.13 11.58
N ILE A 283 -12.50 -23.85 11.58
CA ILE A 283 -11.45 -24.79 12.02
C ILE A 283 -11.06 -24.41 13.44
N ARG A 284 -11.28 -25.30 14.41
CA ARG A 284 -11.07 -25.02 15.83
C ARG A 284 -10.20 -26.08 16.48
N GLY A 285 -9.15 -25.66 17.19
CA GLY A 285 -8.35 -26.55 18.04
C GLY A 285 -8.82 -26.61 19.49
N ALA A 286 -8.09 -27.36 20.31
CA ALA A 286 -8.30 -27.43 21.76
C ALA A 286 -7.72 -26.23 22.53
N GLY A 287 -7.00 -25.33 21.86
CA GLY A 287 -6.31 -24.18 22.44
C GLY A 287 -4.97 -23.93 21.74
N MET A 288 -4.51 -22.67 21.72
CA MET A 288 -3.23 -22.28 21.10
C MET A 288 -2.05 -23.12 21.57
N ASP A 289 -1.98 -23.46 22.85
CA ASP A 289 -0.88 -24.26 23.43
C ASP A 289 -1.17 -25.77 23.44
N LYS A 290 -2.27 -26.22 22.84
CA LYS A 290 -2.74 -27.62 22.90
C LYS A 290 -2.85 -28.30 21.54
N THR A 291 -3.23 -27.56 20.49
CA THR A 291 -3.36 -28.09 19.13
C THR A 291 -2.39 -27.34 18.23
N ARG A 292 -1.40 -28.06 17.70
CA ARG A 292 -0.37 -27.50 16.83
C ARG A 292 -0.43 -28.15 15.46
N LEU A 293 -0.62 -27.33 14.43
CA LEU A 293 -0.59 -27.72 13.03
C LEU A 293 0.78 -27.37 12.46
N LEU A 294 1.47 -28.40 11.99
CA LEU A 294 2.84 -28.34 11.51
C LEU A 294 2.80 -28.34 9.98
N PHE A 295 2.82 -27.15 9.39
CA PHE A 295 2.77 -26.98 7.95
C PHE A 295 4.11 -27.29 7.31
N ASP A 296 4.14 -28.34 6.50
CA ASP A 296 5.32 -28.86 5.82
C ASP A 296 4.97 -29.13 4.36
N TYR A 297 5.03 -28.09 3.52
CA TYR A 297 4.65 -28.20 2.12
C TYR A 297 5.66 -29.03 1.33
N ARG A 298 5.25 -30.22 0.87
CA ARG A 298 6.15 -31.21 0.26
C ARG A 298 6.04 -31.22 -1.25
N ILE A 299 6.90 -30.46 -1.92
CA ILE A 299 7.18 -30.63 -3.36
C ILE A 299 8.64 -31.03 -3.53
N SER A 300 8.89 -32.20 -4.11
CA SER A 300 10.24 -32.67 -4.38
C SER A 300 10.82 -32.02 -5.63
N ARG A 301 12.12 -31.71 -5.62
CA ARG A 301 12.87 -31.37 -6.84
C ARG A 301 12.68 -32.51 -7.86
N GLY A 302 12.39 -32.12 -9.11
CA GLY A 302 12.18 -33.06 -10.20
C GLY A 302 10.76 -33.59 -10.37
N LYS A 303 9.81 -33.21 -9.51
CA LYS A 303 8.40 -33.62 -9.61
C LYS A 303 7.48 -32.39 -9.53
N PRO A 304 7.31 -31.60 -10.61
CA PRO A 304 6.28 -30.57 -10.65
C PRO A 304 4.90 -31.22 -10.47
N VAL A 305 3.93 -30.53 -9.88
CA VAL A 305 2.60 -31.10 -9.61
C VAL A 305 1.50 -30.18 -10.13
N PHE A 306 0.45 -30.77 -10.67
CA PHE A 306 -0.81 -30.07 -10.90
C PHE A 306 -1.55 -29.96 -9.57
N TYR A 307 -1.67 -28.74 -9.06
CA TYR A 307 -2.25 -28.50 -7.75
C TYR A 307 -3.78 -28.64 -7.78
N GLY A 308 -4.32 -29.50 -6.91
CA GLY A 308 -5.76 -29.67 -6.70
C GLY A 308 -6.53 -30.27 -7.89
N LEU A 309 -5.84 -30.93 -8.82
CA LEU A 309 -6.45 -31.52 -10.02
C LEU A 309 -6.24 -33.04 -10.04
N GLU A 310 -7.32 -33.77 -10.32
CA GLU A 310 -7.29 -35.21 -10.52
C GLU A 310 -7.23 -35.56 -12.00
N ASN A 311 -6.50 -36.62 -12.34
CA ASN A 311 -6.41 -37.10 -13.72
C ASN A 311 -7.78 -37.57 -14.23
N ASN A 312 -8.16 -37.13 -15.43
CA ASN A 312 -9.45 -37.31 -16.09
C ASN A 312 -10.65 -36.58 -15.43
N SER A 313 -10.38 -35.60 -14.56
CA SER A 313 -11.45 -34.75 -14.00
C SER A 313 -11.95 -33.69 -15.00
N GLN A 314 -13.13 -33.13 -14.73
CA GLN A 314 -13.70 -32.02 -15.50
C GLN A 314 -13.18 -30.67 -14.99
N ALA A 315 -12.85 -29.77 -15.91
CA ALA A 315 -12.46 -28.40 -15.62
C ALA A 315 -13.33 -27.39 -16.37
N GLY A 316 -13.97 -26.48 -15.62
CA GLY A 316 -14.86 -25.46 -16.17
C GLY A 316 -14.34 -24.03 -15.99
N PRO A 317 -15.01 -23.03 -16.59
CA PRO A 317 -14.49 -21.67 -16.73
C PRO A 317 -14.14 -20.95 -15.41
N ASN A 318 -14.73 -21.36 -14.29
CA ASN A 318 -14.47 -20.76 -12.97
C ASN A 318 -13.28 -21.38 -12.22
N MET A 319 -12.58 -22.35 -12.82
CA MET A 319 -11.40 -23.01 -12.23
C MET A 319 -10.08 -22.42 -12.72
N VAL A 320 -9.00 -22.75 -12.00
CA VAL A 320 -7.62 -22.45 -12.36
C VAL A 320 -6.82 -23.75 -12.47
N ILE A 321 -6.03 -23.84 -13.53
CA ILE A 321 -4.99 -24.85 -13.68
C ILE A 321 -3.72 -24.26 -13.08
N ALA A 322 -3.26 -24.87 -12.00
CA ALA A 322 -2.09 -24.43 -11.24
C ALA A 322 -1.01 -25.53 -11.28
N ILE A 323 0.22 -25.14 -11.60
CA ILE A 323 1.40 -25.98 -11.50
C ILE A 323 2.24 -25.47 -10.35
N HIS A 324 2.62 -26.35 -9.44
CA HIS A 324 3.60 -26.05 -8.40
C HIS A 324 4.88 -26.85 -8.60
N ALA A 325 6.02 -26.28 -8.23
CA ALA A 325 7.34 -26.87 -8.37
C ALA A 325 8.22 -26.54 -7.16
N PHE A 326 9.30 -27.32 -6.99
CA PHE A 326 10.32 -26.98 -6.01
C PHE A 326 11.01 -25.68 -6.43
N TRP A 327 11.13 -24.73 -5.51
CA TRP A 327 11.47 -23.35 -5.85
C TRP A 327 12.97 -23.10 -5.94
N GLN A 328 13.80 -23.86 -5.22
CA GLN A 328 15.25 -23.64 -5.22
C GLN A 328 15.82 -23.96 -6.59
N ASP A 329 16.63 -23.05 -7.11
CA ASP A 329 17.23 -23.09 -8.45
C ASP A 329 16.24 -23.11 -9.62
N LEU A 330 14.93 -22.93 -9.39
CA LEU A 330 13.96 -22.90 -10.47
C LEU A 330 14.22 -21.69 -11.37
N VAL A 331 14.27 -21.90 -12.69
CA VAL A 331 14.51 -20.82 -13.68
C VAL A 331 13.44 -20.73 -14.77
N TYR A 332 12.60 -21.76 -14.92
CA TYR A 332 11.54 -21.80 -15.91
C TYR A 332 10.35 -22.66 -15.45
N LEU A 333 9.14 -22.23 -15.79
CA LEU A 333 7.89 -22.97 -15.64
C LEU A 333 7.07 -22.80 -16.92
N SER A 334 6.45 -23.86 -17.43
CA SER A 334 5.38 -23.75 -18.43
C SER A 334 4.20 -24.67 -18.14
N LEU A 335 3.02 -24.16 -18.50
CA LEU A 335 1.78 -24.89 -18.65
C LEU A 335 1.52 -25.05 -20.14
N GLU A 336 1.44 -26.28 -20.59
CA GLU A 336 1.22 -26.66 -21.99
C GLU A 336 -0.05 -27.52 -22.08
N ALA A 337 -0.71 -27.52 -23.24
CA ALA A 337 -1.79 -28.45 -23.56
C ALA A 337 -1.64 -28.94 -25.00
N ASP A 338 -1.66 -30.24 -25.21
CA ASP A 338 -1.52 -30.90 -26.53
C ASP A 338 -0.33 -30.37 -27.35
N GLY A 339 0.81 -30.14 -26.68
CA GLY A 339 2.04 -29.63 -27.28
C GLY A 339 2.07 -28.11 -27.52
N LYS A 340 0.99 -27.38 -27.19
CA LYS A 340 0.93 -25.92 -27.25
C LYS A 340 1.25 -25.29 -25.90
N ILE A 341 2.19 -24.34 -25.86
CA ILE A 341 2.45 -23.56 -24.65
C ILE A 341 1.27 -22.61 -24.41
N LEU A 342 0.59 -22.82 -23.29
CA LEU A 342 -0.48 -21.94 -22.83
C LEU A 342 0.12 -20.78 -22.02
N LYS A 343 1.02 -21.07 -21.08
CA LYS A 343 1.65 -20.03 -20.29
C LYS A 343 3.05 -20.46 -19.95
N GLU A 344 3.98 -19.52 -19.94
CA GLU A 344 5.32 -19.74 -19.44
C GLU A 344 5.75 -18.55 -18.58
N ASP A 345 6.74 -18.80 -17.73
CA ASP A 345 7.47 -17.77 -17.01
C ASP A 345 8.96 -18.18 -17.07
N ASP A 346 9.85 -17.20 -17.25
CA ASP A 346 11.29 -17.40 -17.35
C ASP A 346 12.03 -16.36 -16.49
N LYS A 347 12.93 -16.82 -15.62
CA LYS A 347 13.72 -15.97 -14.72
C LYS A 347 14.49 -14.89 -15.46
N SER A 348 15.05 -15.21 -16.64
CA SER A 348 15.85 -14.28 -17.43
C SER A 348 15.02 -13.12 -17.98
N LYS A 349 13.72 -13.33 -18.20
CA LYS A 349 12.79 -12.31 -18.70
C LYS A 349 12.16 -11.51 -17.56
N ASN A 350 12.00 -12.12 -16.38
CA ASN A 350 11.17 -11.61 -15.28
C ASN A 350 11.88 -11.67 -13.91
N GLU A 351 13.17 -11.29 -13.85
CA GLU A 351 13.99 -11.43 -12.64
C GLU A 351 13.36 -10.79 -11.38
N ARG A 352 12.71 -9.63 -11.53
CA ARG A 352 12.07 -8.91 -10.42
C ARG A 352 10.93 -9.68 -9.76
N SER A 353 10.13 -10.40 -10.53
CA SER A 353 8.98 -11.19 -10.04
C SER A 353 9.35 -12.64 -9.70
N TRP A 354 10.59 -13.06 -9.99
CA TRP A 354 11.06 -14.43 -9.79
C TRP A 354 11.45 -14.79 -8.33
N LYS A 355 11.13 -13.92 -7.37
CA LYS A 355 11.54 -14.10 -5.96
C LYS A 355 10.84 -15.31 -5.33
N LYS A 356 11.56 -16.44 -5.21
CA LYS A 356 11.05 -17.74 -4.72
C LYS A 356 9.77 -18.19 -5.42
N LYS A 357 9.70 -17.91 -6.72
CA LYS A 357 8.66 -18.41 -7.61
C LYS A 357 8.58 -19.93 -7.50
N PHE A 358 7.39 -20.45 -7.26
CA PHE A 358 7.15 -21.89 -7.17
C PHE A 358 5.88 -22.33 -7.90
N SER A 359 5.04 -21.38 -8.35
CA SER A 359 3.78 -21.68 -9.00
C SER A 359 3.58 -20.92 -10.32
N LEU A 360 2.85 -21.55 -11.24
CA LEU A 360 2.33 -20.96 -12.47
C LEU A 360 0.86 -21.33 -12.64
N GLU A 361 0.03 -20.33 -12.88
CA GLU A 361 -1.43 -20.50 -12.91
C GLU A 361 -2.04 -19.94 -14.19
N ARG A 362 -3.09 -20.61 -14.71
CA ARG A 362 -3.93 -20.10 -15.78
C ARG A 362 -5.39 -20.47 -15.57
N HIS A 363 -6.28 -19.49 -15.76
CA HIS A 363 -7.71 -19.74 -15.67
C HIS A 363 -8.23 -20.56 -16.85
N VAL A 364 -9.17 -21.45 -16.54
CA VAL A 364 -9.73 -22.38 -17.53
C VAL A 364 -10.56 -21.66 -18.59
N ASP A 365 -11.21 -20.54 -18.31
CA ASP A 365 -11.93 -19.76 -19.34
C ASP A 365 -10.99 -19.26 -20.46
N LEU A 366 -9.79 -18.80 -20.09
CA LEU A 366 -8.76 -18.39 -21.05
C LEU A 366 -8.22 -19.59 -21.83
N VAL A 367 -8.13 -20.76 -21.18
CA VAL A 367 -7.73 -22.00 -21.84
C VAL A 367 -8.80 -22.47 -22.83
N LEU A 368 -10.07 -22.49 -22.42
CA LEU A 368 -11.23 -22.81 -23.26
C LEU A 368 -11.27 -21.93 -24.52
N ASN A 369 -11.04 -20.63 -24.38
CA ASN A 369 -10.98 -19.71 -25.51
C ASN A 369 -9.83 -20.00 -26.48
N GLU A 370 -8.78 -20.67 -26.01
CA GLU A 370 -7.56 -20.89 -26.77
C GLU A 370 -7.45 -22.27 -27.41
N ILE A 371 -7.98 -23.32 -26.76
CA ILE A 371 -7.90 -24.72 -27.25
C ILE A 371 -9.26 -25.41 -27.37
N GLY A 372 -10.35 -24.76 -26.97
CA GLY A 372 -11.70 -25.32 -27.03
C GLY A 372 -12.05 -26.23 -25.85
N ALA A 373 -13.26 -26.77 -25.89
CA ALA A 373 -13.74 -27.80 -24.96
C ALA A 373 -13.39 -29.20 -25.49
N GLY A 374 -13.29 -30.18 -24.60
CA GLY A 374 -12.92 -31.56 -24.94
C GLY A 374 -11.87 -32.15 -23.99
N ARG A 375 -11.38 -33.35 -24.30
CA ARG A 375 -10.29 -33.97 -23.56
C ARG A 375 -8.95 -33.45 -24.07
N HIS A 376 -8.14 -32.94 -23.16
CA HIS A 376 -6.81 -32.40 -23.45
C HIS A 376 -5.77 -32.98 -22.50
N THR A 377 -4.55 -33.19 -22.99
CA THR A 377 -3.40 -33.55 -22.16
C THR A 377 -2.64 -32.29 -21.79
N PHE A 378 -2.63 -31.96 -20.51
CA PHE A 378 -1.85 -30.86 -19.98
C PHE A 378 -0.48 -31.33 -19.54
N THR A 379 0.54 -30.54 -19.82
CA THR A 379 1.93 -30.79 -19.42
C THR A 379 2.44 -29.62 -18.58
N ALA A 380 2.94 -29.94 -17.40
CA ALA A 380 3.72 -29.05 -16.58
C ALA A 380 5.20 -29.29 -16.89
N ARG A 381 5.95 -28.25 -17.28
CA ARG A 381 7.39 -28.34 -17.52
C ARG A 381 8.13 -27.36 -16.64
N VAL A 382 9.25 -27.80 -16.08
CA VAL A 382 10.12 -26.97 -15.23
C VAL A 382 11.57 -27.14 -15.61
N LYS A 383 12.35 -26.06 -15.50
CA LYS A 383 13.81 -26.11 -15.65
C LYS A 383 14.50 -25.49 -14.45
N TYR A 384 15.63 -26.05 -14.06
CA TYR A 384 16.48 -25.57 -12.98
C TYR A 384 17.81 -25.02 -13.50
N ALA A 385 18.50 -24.22 -12.67
CA ALA A 385 19.72 -23.52 -13.06
C ALA A 385 20.88 -24.44 -13.47
N ASN A 386 20.85 -25.70 -13.05
CA ASN A 386 21.81 -26.73 -13.47
C ASN A 386 21.43 -27.41 -14.81
N SER A 387 20.46 -26.86 -15.55
CA SER A 387 19.91 -27.38 -16.79
C SER A 387 19.05 -28.65 -16.64
N ASP A 388 18.73 -29.09 -15.42
CA ASP A 388 17.77 -30.16 -15.25
C ASP A 388 16.38 -29.72 -15.71
N GLU A 389 15.70 -30.57 -16.46
CA GLU A 389 14.35 -30.36 -16.96
C GLU A 389 13.46 -31.53 -16.59
N PHE A 390 12.25 -31.23 -16.11
CA PHE A 390 11.28 -32.23 -15.70
C PHE A 390 9.89 -31.87 -16.22
N THR A 391 9.10 -32.90 -16.51
CA THR A 391 7.72 -32.75 -16.96
C THR A 391 6.79 -33.68 -16.20
N GLU A 392 5.58 -33.23 -15.94
CA GLU A 392 4.47 -34.05 -15.46
C GLU A 392 3.21 -33.77 -16.27
N THR A 393 2.31 -34.75 -16.38
CA THR A 393 1.10 -34.61 -17.21
C THR A 393 -0.18 -34.93 -16.43
N VAL A 394 -1.27 -34.29 -16.85
CA VAL A 394 -2.63 -34.60 -16.38
C VAL A 394 -3.60 -34.50 -17.56
N ASN A 395 -4.54 -35.43 -17.65
CA ASN A 395 -5.63 -35.35 -18.62
C ASN A 395 -6.81 -34.66 -17.97
N LEU A 396 -7.41 -33.68 -18.65
CA LEU A 396 -8.62 -32.99 -18.16
C LEU A 396 -9.66 -32.95 -19.27
N GLU A 397 -10.93 -33.02 -18.89
CA GLU A 397 -12.05 -32.71 -19.79
C GLU A 397 -12.48 -31.25 -19.57
N LEU A 398 -12.19 -30.39 -20.54
CA LEU A 398 -12.61 -29.00 -20.52
C LEU A 398 -14.08 -28.87 -20.92
N VAL A 399 -14.86 -28.18 -20.09
CA VAL A 399 -16.31 -28.01 -20.29
C VAL A 399 -16.72 -26.53 -20.14
N TYR A 400 -17.68 -26.07 -20.95
CA TYR A 400 -18.22 -24.70 -20.83
C TYR A 400 -19.10 -24.51 -19.60
N THR A 401 -19.62 -25.60 -19.04
CA THR A 401 -20.41 -25.63 -17.82
C THR A 401 -19.92 -26.78 -16.95
N ASN A 402 -19.45 -26.48 -15.74
CA ASN A 402 -19.05 -27.52 -14.79
C ASN A 402 -20.20 -27.77 -13.80
N THR A 403 -20.68 -29.01 -13.72
CA THR A 403 -21.78 -29.43 -12.84
C THR A 403 -21.31 -30.03 -11.52
N GLY A 404 -20.01 -30.26 -11.33
CA GLY A 404 -19.48 -30.81 -10.08
C GLY A 404 -17.97 -30.99 -10.11
N GLY A 405 -17.24 -30.08 -9.47
CA GLY A 405 -15.80 -30.22 -9.26
C GLY A 405 -15.31 -29.26 -8.18
N HIS A 406 -14.27 -29.66 -7.45
CA HIS A 406 -13.52 -28.79 -6.54
C HIS A 406 -13.03 -27.57 -7.34
N LYS A 407 -13.60 -26.39 -7.05
CA LYS A 407 -13.22 -25.15 -7.71
C LYS A 407 -11.88 -24.70 -7.15
N THR A 408 -10.77 -25.09 -7.80
CA THR A 408 -9.45 -24.54 -7.51
C THR A 408 -9.46 -23.08 -7.95
N GLY A 409 -9.64 -22.20 -6.97
CA GLY A 409 -9.62 -20.77 -7.16
C GLY A 409 -8.29 -20.25 -7.69
N PHE A 410 -8.33 -19.04 -8.24
CA PHE A 410 -7.13 -18.21 -8.32
C PHE A 410 -6.68 -17.89 -6.90
N ILE A 411 -5.47 -18.33 -6.53
CA ILE A 411 -4.96 -18.18 -5.16
C ILE A 411 -4.02 -16.99 -5.11
N GLN A 412 -4.60 -15.78 -5.09
CA GLN A 412 -3.82 -14.62 -4.76
C GLN A 412 -3.42 -14.70 -3.29
N TYR A 413 -2.12 -14.79 -3.03
CA TYR A 413 -1.54 -15.15 -1.73
C TYR A 413 -1.81 -16.63 -1.35
N PRO A 414 -1.03 -17.60 -1.89
CA PRO A 414 -1.10 -19.00 -1.47
C PRO A 414 -1.04 -19.12 0.05
N ALA A 415 -1.91 -19.93 0.65
CA ALA A 415 -2.01 -20.03 2.11
C ALA A 415 -2.34 -21.43 2.61
N VAL A 416 -1.92 -21.74 3.85
CA VAL A 416 -2.28 -23.01 4.51
C VAL A 416 -3.80 -23.11 4.64
N PHE A 417 -4.46 -22.09 5.18
CA PHE A 417 -5.92 -21.96 5.13
C PHE A 417 -6.31 -20.80 4.23
N TYR A 418 -7.01 -21.12 3.15
CA TYR A 418 -7.43 -20.14 2.16
C TYR A 418 -8.95 -20.12 2.05
N PHE A 419 -9.56 -19.11 2.67
CA PHE A 419 -11.01 -18.89 2.63
C PHE A 419 -11.35 -18.00 1.45
N SER A 420 -12.23 -18.46 0.56
CA SER A 420 -12.73 -17.62 -0.52
C SER A 420 -14.08 -18.06 -1.07
N GLY A 421 -14.83 -17.15 -1.70
CA GLY A 421 -16.12 -17.50 -2.31
C GLY A 421 -15.98 -18.48 -3.48
N GLN A 422 -17.08 -19.09 -3.89
CA GLN A 422 -17.10 -20.06 -5.00
C GLN A 422 -16.80 -19.44 -6.38
N ASN A 423 -16.83 -18.11 -6.49
CA ASN A 423 -16.60 -17.36 -7.72
C ASN A 423 -15.44 -16.41 -7.50
N HIS A 424 -14.22 -16.90 -7.76
CA HIS A 424 -12.99 -16.14 -7.57
C HIS A 424 -12.86 -14.89 -8.42
N ARG A 425 -13.55 -14.84 -9.57
CA ARG A 425 -13.64 -13.65 -10.39
C ARG A 425 -14.88 -12.87 -10.02
N PHE A 426 -14.69 -11.56 -9.87
CA PHE A 426 -15.78 -10.60 -9.94
C PHE A 426 -16.64 -10.89 -11.17
N SER A 427 -17.94 -10.64 -11.06
CA SER A 427 -18.82 -10.61 -12.23
C SER A 427 -18.16 -9.83 -13.37
N THR A 428 -18.15 -10.39 -14.58
CA THR A 428 -17.70 -9.65 -15.77
C THR A 428 -18.73 -8.60 -16.20
N VAL A 429 -19.95 -8.68 -15.66
CA VAL A 429 -20.99 -7.68 -15.85
C VAL A 429 -20.71 -6.50 -14.94
N THR A 430 -20.36 -5.39 -15.57
CA THR A 430 -20.17 -4.07 -14.94
C THR A 430 -21.44 -3.25 -15.12
N ASN A 431 -21.86 -2.55 -14.06
CA ASN A 431 -22.92 -1.54 -14.14
C ASN A 431 -22.37 -0.18 -13.72
N PHE A 432 -22.48 0.81 -14.60
CA PHE A 432 -21.96 2.15 -14.34
C PHE A 432 -22.91 2.99 -13.50
N LEU A 433 -22.34 3.88 -12.69
CA LEU A 433 -23.09 4.94 -12.03
C LEU A 433 -23.59 5.95 -13.07
N THR A 434 -24.81 6.43 -12.86
CA THR A 434 -25.44 7.47 -13.70
C THR A 434 -25.55 8.82 -12.99
N GLN A 435 -25.24 8.85 -11.69
CA GLN A 435 -25.12 10.03 -10.85
C GLN A 435 -23.91 9.86 -9.92
N ASP A 436 -23.26 10.97 -9.57
CA ASP A 436 -22.19 10.96 -8.58
C ASP A 436 -22.74 10.42 -7.26
N ALA A 437 -21.99 9.53 -6.63
CA ALA A 437 -22.33 9.03 -5.31
C ALA A 437 -21.37 9.64 -4.27
N GLY A 438 -21.88 10.52 -3.43
CA GLY A 438 -21.10 11.27 -2.44
C GLY A 438 -20.74 10.44 -1.20
N ARG A 439 -19.63 10.79 -0.53
CA ARG A 439 -19.34 10.29 0.81
C ARG A 439 -20.55 10.52 1.73
N GLY A 440 -20.90 9.49 2.50
CA GLY A 440 -22.00 9.54 3.45
C GLY A 440 -23.37 9.21 2.87
N GLU A 441 -23.48 9.08 1.54
CA GLU A 441 -24.73 8.66 0.91
C GLU A 441 -25.06 7.20 1.22
N MET A 442 -26.36 6.93 1.30
CA MET A 442 -26.94 5.63 1.60
C MET A 442 -27.62 5.00 0.37
N HIS A 443 -27.41 5.58 -0.82
CA HIS A 443 -27.94 5.05 -2.07
C HIS A 443 -27.00 5.37 -3.22
N ILE A 444 -27.12 4.61 -4.31
CA ILE A 444 -26.41 4.85 -5.57
C ILE A 444 -27.37 4.65 -6.75
N THR A 445 -27.19 5.44 -7.80
CA THR A 445 -28.02 5.37 -9.01
C THR A 445 -27.22 4.80 -10.17
N ILE A 446 -27.67 3.67 -10.72
CA ILE A 446 -26.98 2.96 -11.81
C ILE A 446 -27.79 2.92 -13.10
N GLU A 447 -27.20 2.35 -14.15
CA GLU A 447 -27.89 2.04 -15.39
C GLU A 447 -29.08 1.10 -15.16
N LYS A 448 -30.21 1.34 -15.85
CA LYS A 448 -31.48 0.63 -15.61
C LYS A 448 -31.44 -0.88 -15.83
N LYS A 449 -30.53 -1.40 -16.66
CA LYS A 449 -30.49 -2.81 -17.03
C LYS A 449 -29.60 -3.59 -16.05
N HIS A 450 -30.16 -4.01 -14.92
CA HIS A 450 -29.46 -4.83 -13.92
C HIS A 450 -30.37 -5.89 -13.29
N ASN A 451 -29.73 -6.89 -12.66
CA ASN A 451 -30.40 -7.99 -11.95
C ASN A 451 -30.13 -7.96 -10.43
N TYR A 452 -29.64 -6.85 -9.88
CA TYR A 452 -29.43 -6.70 -8.43
C TYR A 452 -30.73 -6.85 -7.64
N LYS A 453 -30.62 -7.49 -6.47
CA LYS A 453 -31.70 -7.67 -5.48
C LYS A 453 -31.22 -7.31 -4.07
N THR A 454 -32.18 -7.12 -3.16
CA THR A 454 -31.90 -7.00 -1.71
C THR A 454 -31.02 -8.15 -1.24
N GLY A 455 -30.01 -7.82 -0.43
CA GLY A 455 -29.05 -8.77 0.13
C GLY A 455 -27.87 -9.08 -0.79
N ASP A 456 -27.92 -8.66 -2.06
CA ASP A 456 -26.74 -8.76 -2.92
C ASP A 456 -25.61 -7.89 -2.37
N LYS A 457 -24.40 -8.43 -2.47
CA LYS A 457 -23.17 -7.74 -2.13
C LYS A 457 -22.49 -7.34 -3.43
N PHE A 458 -21.91 -6.15 -3.45
CA PHE A 458 -21.18 -5.66 -4.60
C PHE A 458 -19.87 -4.99 -4.18
N ILE A 459 -18.95 -4.92 -5.13
CA ILE A 459 -17.78 -4.06 -5.07
C ILE A 459 -18.04 -2.85 -5.97
N ILE A 460 -17.74 -1.66 -5.48
CA ILE A 460 -17.79 -0.41 -6.24
C ILE A 460 -16.38 0.14 -6.38
N GLU A 461 -16.07 0.69 -7.55
CA GLU A 461 -14.74 1.20 -7.89
C GLU A 461 -14.85 2.49 -8.71
N ALA A 462 -13.99 3.47 -8.39
CA ALA A 462 -13.73 4.63 -9.24
C ALA A 462 -12.31 4.50 -9.82
N PRO A 463 -12.16 4.26 -11.14
CA PRO A 463 -10.88 4.09 -11.81
C PRO A 463 -9.86 5.21 -11.53
N ALA A 464 -8.57 4.88 -11.56
CA ALA A 464 -7.49 5.86 -11.50
C ALA A 464 -7.30 6.54 -12.87
N THR A 465 -8.22 7.44 -13.22
CA THR A 465 -8.20 8.22 -14.47
C THR A 465 -7.03 9.21 -14.48
N GLU A 466 -6.64 9.70 -15.67
CA GLU A 466 -5.67 10.78 -15.80
C GLU A 466 -6.07 12.02 -14.99
N ARG A 467 -7.36 12.36 -15.01
CA ARG A 467 -7.95 13.44 -14.21
C ARG A 467 -7.69 13.22 -12.72
N TRP A 468 -8.01 12.03 -12.19
CA TRP A 468 -7.81 11.72 -10.78
C TRP A 468 -6.32 11.67 -10.41
N ASN A 469 -5.49 10.99 -11.19
CA ASN A 469 -4.05 10.91 -10.95
C ASN A 469 -3.41 12.31 -10.93
N THR A 470 -3.83 13.21 -11.82
CA THR A 470 -3.38 14.61 -11.82
C THR A 470 -3.81 15.33 -10.54
N LEU A 471 -5.08 15.20 -10.15
CA LEU A 471 -5.63 15.81 -8.94
C LEU A 471 -4.84 15.42 -7.68
N VAL A 472 -4.50 14.14 -7.55
CA VAL A 472 -3.78 13.60 -6.39
C VAL A 472 -2.28 13.45 -6.61
N LYS A 473 -1.72 14.05 -7.67
CA LYS A 473 -0.30 13.96 -8.07
C LYS A 473 0.27 12.53 -8.08
N ASN A 474 -0.58 11.52 -8.33
CA ASN A 474 -0.21 10.12 -8.24
C ASN A 474 0.73 9.71 -9.38
N SER A 475 1.95 9.30 -9.03
CA SER A 475 2.95 8.82 -9.97
C SER A 475 2.85 7.31 -10.23
N CYS A 476 2.12 6.56 -9.40
CA CYS A 476 1.84 5.15 -9.62
C CYS A 476 0.64 4.99 -10.57
N THR A 477 0.87 5.24 -11.86
CA THR A 477 -0.18 5.25 -12.90
C THR A 477 -0.29 3.94 -13.68
N ARG A 478 0.69 3.05 -13.53
CA ARG A 478 0.78 1.79 -14.29
C ARG A 478 -0.11 0.68 -13.72
N TRP A 479 -0.44 0.77 -12.44
CA TRP A 479 -1.17 -0.25 -11.71
C TRP A 479 -1.80 0.34 -10.43
N GLY A 480 -2.57 -0.49 -9.71
CA GLY A 480 -3.12 -0.15 -8.41
C GLY A 480 -4.63 0.02 -8.38
N THR A 481 -5.18 -0.02 -7.17
CA THR A 481 -6.59 0.20 -6.88
C THR A 481 -6.71 1.16 -5.71
N TYR A 482 -7.30 2.33 -5.94
CA TYR A 482 -7.26 3.45 -4.99
C TYR A 482 -8.61 3.74 -4.35
N ARG A 483 -9.67 3.78 -5.17
CA ARG A 483 -11.03 4.10 -4.72
C ARG A 483 -11.92 2.89 -4.97
N GLN A 484 -11.98 2.00 -3.98
CA GLN A 484 -12.77 0.79 -4.03
C GLN A 484 -13.32 0.46 -2.64
N ASN A 485 -14.52 -0.12 -2.57
CA ASN A 485 -15.10 -0.64 -1.32
C ASN A 485 -16.19 -1.67 -1.63
N MET A 486 -16.65 -2.41 -0.62
CA MET A 486 -17.74 -3.39 -0.71
C MET A 486 -18.95 -2.95 0.12
N TYR A 487 -20.15 -3.19 -0.40
CA TYR A 487 -21.42 -2.84 0.26
C TYR A 487 -22.49 -3.91 0.03
N GLU A 488 -23.49 -3.94 0.90
CA GLU A 488 -24.68 -4.78 0.78
C GLU A 488 -25.90 -3.92 0.46
N ILE A 489 -26.71 -4.38 -0.49
CA ILE A 489 -27.95 -3.74 -0.90
C ILE A 489 -29.03 -4.00 0.14
N ALA A 490 -29.55 -2.94 0.75
CA ALA A 490 -30.71 -2.98 1.63
C ALA A 490 -32.01 -3.16 0.80
N THR A 491 -32.23 -2.29 -0.19
CA THR A 491 -33.41 -2.33 -1.06
C THR A 491 -33.08 -1.85 -2.47
N VAL A 492 -33.88 -2.27 -3.44
CA VAL A 492 -33.77 -1.86 -4.85
C VAL A 492 -35.05 -1.17 -5.27
N GLN A 493 -34.94 0.03 -5.84
CA GLN A 493 -36.07 0.75 -6.44
C GLN A 493 -35.69 1.22 -7.83
N ASN A 494 -36.24 0.57 -8.86
CA ASN A 494 -35.84 0.77 -10.25
C ASN A 494 -34.31 0.64 -10.39
N ASN A 495 -33.63 1.73 -10.69
CA ASN A 495 -32.19 1.81 -10.89
C ASN A 495 -31.44 2.48 -9.72
N VAL A 496 -32.10 2.64 -8.57
CA VAL A 496 -31.51 3.12 -7.32
C VAL A 496 -31.32 1.94 -6.37
N LEU A 497 -30.10 1.77 -5.88
CA LEU A 497 -29.74 0.76 -4.89
C LEU A 497 -29.53 1.46 -3.55
N TYR A 498 -30.34 1.14 -2.55
CA TYR A 498 -30.17 1.63 -1.18
C TYR A 498 -29.24 0.68 -0.41
N LEU A 499 -28.33 1.24 0.38
CA LEU A 499 -27.23 0.52 1.03
C LEU A 499 -27.50 0.32 2.52
N LYS A 500 -26.91 -0.72 3.12
CA LYS A 500 -26.98 -0.94 4.58
C LYS A 500 -26.03 -0.05 5.40
N GLN A 501 -25.07 0.60 4.74
CA GLN A 501 -24.10 1.48 5.37
C GLN A 501 -23.73 2.64 4.42
N PRO A 502 -23.25 3.76 4.95
CA PRO A 502 -22.93 4.92 4.13
C PRO A 502 -21.63 4.72 3.36
N LEU A 503 -21.53 5.41 2.21
CA LEU A 503 -20.29 5.44 1.45
C LEU A 503 -19.17 6.11 2.24
N ARG A 504 -17.99 5.50 2.31
CA ARG A 504 -16.80 6.08 2.99
C ARG A 504 -16.13 7.20 2.22
N ILE A 505 -16.25 7.18 0.90
CA ILE A 505 -15.69 8.15 -0.04
C ILE A 505 -16.64 8.33 -1.22
N SER A 506 -16.40 9.39 -2.00
CA SER A 506 -17.17 9.68 -3.21
C SER A 506 -16.74 8.84 -4.42
N PHE A 507 -17.71 8.47 -5.26
CA PHE A 507 -17.56 7.74 -6.52
C PHE A 507 -18.16 8.57 -7.66
N PRO A 508 -17.36 9.37 -8.37
CA PRO A 508 -17.87 10.29 -9.38
C PRO A 508 -18.04 9.61 -10.75
N VAL A 509 -19.08 9.98 -11.49
CA VAL A 509 -19.41 9.48 -12.83
C VAL A 509 -18.33 9.87 -13.84
N ILE A 510 -17.72 11.05 -13.68
CA ILE A 510 -16.65 11.53 -14.59
C ILE A 510 -15.45 10.59 -14.66
N ASP A 511 -15.22 9.76 -13.62
CA ASP A 511 -14.15 8.77 -13.62
C ASP A 511 -14.59 7.40 -14.14
N GLY A 512 -15.84 7.26 -14.57
CA GLY A 512 -16.41 5.99 -14.99
C GLY A 512 -16.65 5.03 -13.83
N SER A 513 -17.08 5.55 -12.67
CA SER A 513 -17.35 4.73 -11.49
C SER A 513 -18.37 3.64 -11.78
N PHE A 514 -18.12 2.44 -11.28
CA PHE A 514 -18.92 1.26 -11.60
C PHE A 514 -18.99 0.28 -10.42
N LEU A 515 -19.92 -0.67 -10.51
CA LEU A 515 -20.01 -1.77 -9.57
C LEU A 515 -20.16 -3.14 -10.23
N ARG A 516 -19.74 -4.16 -9.49
CA ARG A 516 -19.83 -5.58 -9.86
C ARG A 516 -20.33 -6.39 -8.68
N LEU A 517 -21.20 -7.37 -8.95
CA LEU A 517 -21.61 -8.36 -7.95
C LEU A 517 -20.40 -9.12 -7.40
N VAL A 518 -20.41 -9.37 -6.09
CA VAL A 518 -19.48 -10.26 -5.39
C VAL A 518 -20.24 -11.32 -4.60
N GLU A 519 -19.67 -12.52 -4.53
CA GLU A 519 -20.21 -13.63 -3.75
C GLU A 519 -19.15 -14.09 -2.74
N PRO A 520 -18.94 -13.32 -1.67
CA PRO A 520 -17.88 -13.62 -0.72
C PRO A 520 -18.17 -14.91 0.06
N VAL A 521 -17.11 -15.53 0.58
CA VAL A 521 -17.27 -16.53 1.64
C VAL A 521 -17.69 -15.85 2.93
N GLU A 522 -18.64 -16.42 3.65
CA GLU A 522 -19.25 -15.77 4.80
C GLU A 522 -19.21 -16.62 6.06
N ASN A 523 -19.00 -15.96 7.21
CA ASN A 523 -19.12 -16.57 8.54
C ASN A 523 -18.15 -17.73 8.78
N CYS A 524 -16.92 -17.63 8.27
CA CYS A 524 -15.88 -18.64 8.42
C CYS A 524 -14.78 -18.19 9.39
N GLY A 525 -14.05 -19.14 9.97
CA GLY A 525 -12.91 -18.76 10.79
C GLY A 525 -11.94 -19.84 11.21
N VAL A 526 -10.87 -19.41 11.87
CA VAL A 526 -9.83 -20.25 12.46
C VAL A 526 -9.67 -19.88 13.92
N GLU A 527 -9.69 -20.87 14.80
CA GLU A 527 -9.72 -20.67 16.24
C GLU A 527 -8.82 -21.62 17.01
N ASP A 528 -8.24 -21.15 18.10
CA ASP A 528 -7.67 -21.99 19.17
C ASP A 528 -6.61 -23.00 18.71
N ILE A 529 -5.70 -22.58 17.81
CA ILE A 529 -4.59 -23.41 17.29
C ILE A 529 -3.25 -22.66 17.30
N THR A 530 -2.15 -23.41 17.25
CA THR A 530 -0.88 -22.92 16.72
C THR A 530 -0.68 -23.45 15.30
N LEU A 531 -0.23 -22.60 14.37
CA LEU A 531 0.21 -22.97 13.03
C LEU A 531 1.72 -22.64 12.88
N GLU A 532 2.54 -23.67 12.70
CA GLU A 532 3.99 -23.55 12.52
C GLU A 532 4.36 -23.90 11.08
N HIS A 533 5.09 -23.03 10.39
CA HIS A 533 5.68 -23.34 9.08
C HIS A 533 7.06 -23.98 9.24
N ARG A 534 7.24 -25.17 8.67
CA ARG A 534 8.50 -25.94 8.64
C ARG A 534 9.17 -25.97 7.27
N SER A 535 8.39 -25.75 6.22
CA SER A 535 8.90 -25.67 4.84
C SER A 535 9.18 -24.22 4.44
N ASP A 536 10.26 -23.99 3.69
CA ASP A 536 10.72 -22.67 3.24
C ASP A 536 10.06 -22.25 1.91
N PHE A 537 8.73 -22.10 1.89
CA PHE A 537 7.97 -21.68 0.70
C PHE A 537 7.30 -20.32 0.90
N PHE A 538 7.08 -19.60 -0.21
CA PHE A 538 6.42 -18.30 -0.25
C PHE A 538 4.89 -18.41 -0.08
N ILE A 539 4.47 -18.99 1.06
CA ILE A 539 3.09 -19.35 1.40
C ILE A 539 2.72 -18.64 2.71
N SER A 540 1.56 -17.99 2.72
CA SER A 540 0.93 -17.36 3.88
C SER A 540 0.30 -18.39 4.82
N SER A 541 -0.01 -18.01 6.06
CA SER A 541 -0.64 -18.93 7.00
C SER A 541 -2.17 -18.96 6.83
N VAL A 542 -2.83 -17.80 6.96
CA VAL A 542 -4.29 -17.69 6.78
C VAL A 542 -4.62 -16.54 5.83
N VAL A 543 -5.47 -16.78 4.84
CA VAL A 543 -5.97 -15.74 3.93
C VAL A 543 -7.49 -15.76 3.90
N PHE A 544 -8.10 -14.59 4.08
CA PHE A 544 -9.50 -14.32 3.82
C PHE A 544 -9.58 -13.51 2.52
N ALA A 545 -9.93 -14.15 1.42
CA ALA A 545 -9.97 -13.53 0.09
C ALA A 545 -11.42 -13.47 -0.42
N GLN A 546 -11.97 -12.27 -0.69
CA GLN A 546 -13.41 -12.13 -0.95
C GLN A 546 -14.22 -12.77 0.18
N ALA A 547 -13.98 -12.32 1.39
CA ALA A 547 -14.62 -12.82 2.60
C ALA A 547 -15.43 -11.72 3.29
N TRP A 548 -16.47 -12.15 4.00
CA TRP A 548 -17.37 -11.26 4.73
C TRP A 548 -17.71 -11.88 6.09
N ASN A 549 -17.68 -11.11 7.18
CA ASN A 549 -17.97 -11.62 8.53
C ASN A 549 -17.12 -12.86 8.90
N CYS A 550 -15.84 -12.88 8.53
CA CYS A 550 -14.93 -13.99 8.81
C CYS A 550 -13.92 -13.61 9.91
N TRP A 551 -13.33 -14.59 10.59
CA TRP A 551 -12.46 -14.29 11.73
C TRP A 551 -11.30 -15.26 11.95
N MET A 552 -10.27 -14.75 12.60
CA MET A 552 -9.19 -15.54 13.19
C MET A 552 -9.09 -15.15 14.67
N ARG A 553 -9.24 -16.11 15.58
CA ARG A 553 -9.31 -15.82 17.01
C ARG A 553 -8.46 -16.78 17.84
N LYS A 554 -7.60 -16.26 18.71
CA LYS A 554 -6.71 -17.09 19.55
C LYS A 554 -5.92 -18.07 18.68
N VAL A 555 -5.20 -17.54 17.71
CA VAL A 555 -4.32 -18.34 16.86
C VAL A 555 -2.90 -17.81 17.00
N ARG A 556 -1.95 -18.73 17.19
CA ARG A 556 -0.52 -18.43 17.10
C ARG A 556 0.01 -18.86 15.74
N VAL A 557 0.68 -17.98 15.02
CA VAL A 557 1.45 -18.32 13.83
C VAL A 557 2.93 -18.19 14.15
N TYR A 558 3.69 -19.23 13.85
CA TYR A 558 5.14 -19.23 14.00
C TYR A 558 5.83 -19.41 12.65
N ASN A 559 6.79 -18.52 12.37
CA ASN A 559 7.70 -18.60 11.23
C ASN A 559 7.00 -18.63 9.86
N THR A 560 5.96 -17.81 9.66
CA THR A 560 5.19 -17.79 8.40
C THR A 560 6.09 -17.61 7.18
N GLY A 561 5.75 -18.28 6.07
CA GLY A 561 6.47 -18.13 4.81
C GLY A 561 6.33 -16.73 4.23
N ARG A 562 5.09 -16.25 4.04
CA ARG A 562 4.82 -14.93 3.44
C ARG A 562 4.11 -13.97 4.39
N LEU A 563 2.84 -14.22 4.71
CA LEU A 563 1.99 -13.37 5.55
C LEU A 563 1.34 -14.23 6.64
N PRO A 564 1.40 -13.85 7.92
CA PRO A 564 0.75 -14.64 8.97
C PRO A 564 -0.78 -14.59 8.85
N VAL A 565 -1.31 -13.46 8.39
CA VAL A 565 -2.70 -13.29 8.03
C VAL A 565 -2.82 -12.24 6.92
N GLN A 566 -3.73 -12.45 5.98
CA GLN A 566 -4.07 -11.44 4.97
C GLN A 566 -5.58 -11.36 4.79
N VAL A 567 -6.13 -10.18 5.06
CA VAL A 567 -7.51 -9.84 4.67
C VAL A 567 -7.43 -9.20 3.27
N TYR A 568 -8.05 -9.83 2.29
CA TYR A 568 -7.90 -9.48 0.87
C TYR A 568 -9.25 -9.29 0.19
N ILE A 569 -9.54 -8.09 -0.31
CA ILE A 569 -10.85 -7.74 -0.94
C ILE A 569 -11.99 -8.24 -0.03
N SER A 570 -11.98 -7.85 1.23
CA SER A 570 -12.83 -8.49 2.25
C SER A 570 -13.36 -7.46 3.22
N LYS A 571 -14.48 -7.78 3.87
CA LYS A 571 -15.20 -6.85 4.72
C LYS A 571 -15.63 -7.48 6.03
N HIS A 572 -15.72 -6.68 7.10
CA HIS A 572 -16.19 -7.14 8.42
C HIS A 572 -15.41 -8.35 8.94
N CYS A 573 -14.14 -8.46 8.55
CA CYS A 573 -13.28 -9.52 9.06
C CYS A 573 -12.69 -9.12 10.40
N GLU A 574 -12.48 -10.09 11.28
CA GLU A 574 -11.95 -9.83 12.61
C GLU A 574 -10.80 -10.74 13.01
N ILE A 575 -9.66 -10.14 13.33
CA ILE A 575 -8.46 -10.83 13.79
C ILE A 575 -8.27 -10.47 15.27
N ARG A 576 -8.51 -11.44 16.16
CA ARG A 576 -8.62 -11.20 17.61
C ARG A 576 -7.71 -12.09 18.43
N ASP A 577 -7.01 -11.53 19.42
CA ASP A 577 -6.21 -12.27 20.39
C ASP A 577 -5.17 -13.21 19.74
N CYS A 578 -4.55 -12.78 18.63
CA CYS A 578 -3.60 -13.59 17.86
C CYS A 578 -2.15 -13.25 18.17
N ILE A 579 -1.26 -14.25 18.04
CA ILE A 579 0.18 -14.09 18.22
C ILE A 579 0.87 -14.41 16.89
N PHE A 580 1.67 -13.48 16.38
CA PHE A 580 2.41 -13.65 15.14
C PHE A 580 3.91 -13.51 15.39
N ASP A 581 4.61 -14.63 15.45
CA ASP A 581 6.03 -14.66 15.78
C ASP A 581 6.85 -15.08 14.56
N SER A 582 7.64 -14.13 14.06
CA SER A 582 8.60 -14.29 12.99
C SER A 582 8.01 -14.65 11.61
N ALA A 583 8.70 -14.19 10.57
CA ALA A 583 8.48 -14.63 9.20
C ALA A 583 9.81 -15.09 8.59
N GLN A 584 9.73 -16.07 7.69
CA GLN A 584 10.91 -16.56 6.96
C GLN A 584 11.51 -15.48 6.08
N TYR A 585 10.68 -14.55 5.58
CA TYR A 585 11.10 -13.43 4.75
C TYR A 585 10.57 -12.11 5.28
N ASN A 586 11.45 -11.10 5.28
CA ASN A 586 11.19 -9.76 5.79
C ASN A 586 11.57 -8.70 4.74
N TYR A 587 11.14 -8.90 3.49
CA TYR A 587 11.40 -7.98 2.36
C TYR A 587 10.27 -8.04 1.32
N GLY A 588 10.09 -7.01 0.50
CA GLY A 588 9.09 -7.05 -0.59
C GLY A 588 7.65 -7.09 -0.08
N GLU A 589 6.83 -8.08 -0.42
CA GLU A 589 5.42 -8.15 -0.01
C GLU A 589 5.16 -9.15 1.13
N THR A 590 6.09 -9.25 2.09
CA THR A 590 6.05 -10.25 3.18
C THR A 590 6.05 -9.62 4.57
N ALA A 591 5.65 -10.43 5.56
CA ALA A 591 5.65 -10.11 6.98
C ALA A 591 4.80 -8.87 7.34
N TYR A 592 3.66 -8.73 6.65
CA TYR A 592 2.67 -7.70 6.95
C TYR A 592 1.57 -8.24 7.86
N ILE A 593 1.08 -7.39 8.75
CA ILE A 593 -0.13 -7.67 9.53
C ILE A 593 -1.16 -6.59 9.23
N GLY A 594 -2.22 -6.97 8.52
CA GLY A 594 -3.31 -6.08 8.16
C GLY A 594 -4.04 -6.53 6.90
N GLY A 595 -4.32 -5.60 6.00
CA GLY A 595 -5.22 -5.82 4.87
C GLY A 595 -4.73 -5.25 3.53
N ASN A 596 -5.29 -5.78 2.46
CA ASN A 596 -5.18 -5.28 1.09
C ASN A 596 -6.59 -5.24 0.52
N ARG A 597 -7.13 -4.03 0.27
CA ARG A 597 -8.57 -3.87 0.00
C ARG A 597 -9.42 -4.49 1.11
N ALA A 598 -9.04 -4.24 2.35
CA ALA A 598 -9.80 -4.63 3.54
C ALA A 598 -10.70 -3.46 3.97
N TYR A 599 -11.96 -3.76 4.23
CA TYR A 599 -12.98 -2.76 4.51
C TYR A 599 -13.66 -3.06 5.84
N ASP A 600 -13.74 -2.09 6.75
CA ASP A 600 -14.48 -2.25 8.01
C ASP A 600 -14.04 -3.50 8.80
N CYS A 601 -12.75 -3.80 8.82
CA CYS A 601 -12.19 -4.93 9.55
C CYS A 601 -11.66 -4.52 10.92
N LEU A 602 -11.66 -5.44 11.88
CA LEU A 602 -11.18 -5.22 13.24
C LEU A 602 -9.97 -6.11 13.53
N PHE A 603 -8.90 -5.50 14.02
CA PHE A 603 -7.67 -6.15 14.47
C PHE A 603 -7.49 -5.78 15.95
N ASP A 604 -7.73 -6.72 16.86
CA ASP A 604 -7.81 -6.45 18.31
C ASP A 604 -6.98 -7.45 19.12
N GLY A 605 -6.15 -6.98 20.05
CA GLY A 605 -5.38 -7.86 20.93
C GLY A 605 -4.27 -8.65 20.22
N ILE A 606 -3.69 -8.13 19.14
CA ILE A 606 -2.61 -8.80 18.41
C ILE A 606 -1.28 -8.56 19.11
N SER A 607 -0.47 -9.61 19.27
CA SER A 607 0.95 -9.50 19.62
C SER A 607 1.81 -10.00 18.47
N SER A 608 2.76 -9.20 17.99
CA SER A 608 3.68 -9.64 16.94
C SER A 608 5.14 -9.35 17.25
N TYR A 609 6.00 -10.17 16.66
CA TYR A 609 7.45 -10.10 16.83
C TYR A 609 8.15 -10.32 15.49
N LYS A 610 9.17 -9.51 15.20
CA LYS A 610 10.05 -9.67 14.04
C LYS A 610 9.29 -9.72 12.70
N MET A 611 8.21 -8.94 12.65
CA MET A 611 7.44 -8.68 11.44
C MET A 611 7.91 -7.36 10.82
N ARG A 612 7.52 -7.11 9.58
CA ARG A 612 8.01 -5.95 8.85
C ARG A 612 7.15 -4.72 9.07
N HIS A 613 5.90 -4.78 8.61
CA HIS A 613 4.94 -3.68 8.72
C HIS A 613 3.71 -4.18 9.49
N ALA A 614 3.49 -3.63 10.68
CA ALA A 614 2.42 -4.04 11.58
C ALA A 614 2.07 -2.88 12.53
N PRO A 615 0.86 -2.30 12.44
CA PRO A 615 -0.22 -2.60 11.48
C PRO A 615 0.09 -2.11 10.05
N ASN A 616 -0.57 -2.70 9.04
CA ASN A 616 -0.35 -2.33 7.63
C ASN A 616 -1.66 -2.27 6.80
N ASN A 617 -1.95 -1.11 6.21
CA ASN A 617 -3.07 -0.92 5.28
C ASN A 617 -2.57 -0.76 3.82
N ASN A 618 -3.00 -1.65 2.92
CA ASN A 618 -2.67 -1.64 1.49
C ASN A 618 -3.92 -1.42 0.63
N TRP A 619 -3.78 -0.68 -0.47
CA TRP A 619 -4.74 -0.55 -1.59
C TRP A 619 -6.20 -0.39 -1.18
N ALA A 620 -6.71 0.83 -1.18
CA ALA A 620 -8.09 1.21 -0.89
C ALA A 620 -8.62 0.78 0.51
N CYS A 621 -7.77 0.24 1.39
CA CYS A 621 -8.15 -0.13 2.76
C CYS A 621 -8.91 1.00 3.47
N ALA A 622 -10.11 0.70 3.97
CA ALA A 622 -11.01 1.72 4.48
C ALA A 622 -11.75 1.29 5.75
N GLY A 623 -11.87 2.19 6.72
CA GLY A 623 -12.70 1.94 7.91
C GLY A 623 -12.15 0.87 8.86
N ASN A 624 -10.91 0.39 8.65
CA ASN A 624 -10.34 -0.65 9.50
C ASN A 624 -9.92 -0.07 10.84
N VAL A 625 -10.10 -0.87 11.91
CA VAL A 625 -9.72 -0.52 13.27
C VAL A 625 -8.65 -1.49 13.75
N PHE A 626 -7.51 -0.96 14.17
CA PHE A 626 -6.44 -1.69 14.83
C PHE A 626 -6.37 -1.19 16.26
N ARG A 627 -6.55 -2.09 17.23
CA ARG A 627 -6.66 -1.72 18.63
C ARG A 627 -6.02 -2.71 19.60
N ASN A 628 -5.66 -2.20 20.79
CA ASN A 628 -5.14 -2.97 21.92
C ASN A 628 -4.03 -3.97 21.56
N SER A 629 -3.18 -3.61 20.59
CA SER A 629 -2.20 -4.52 20.00
C SER A 629 -0.78 -4.07 20.26
N ARG A 630 0.15 -5.01 20.30
CA ARG A 630 1.58 -4.79 20.53
C ARG A 630 2.39 -5.34 19.35
N TYR A 631 3.11 -4.45 18.68
CA TYR A 631 3.91 -4.76 17.50
C TYR A 631 5.39 -4.52 17.81
N GLU A 632 6.13 -5.61 18.01
CA GLU A 632 7.57 -5.56 18.28
C GLU A 632 8.39 -5.69 17.00
N ASP A 633 9.35 -4.79 16.85
CA ASP A 633 10.29 -4.69 15.73
C ASP A 633 9.66 -4.40 14.36
N SER A 634 8.48 -3.76 14.35
CA SER A 634 7.73 -3.38 13.16
C SER A 634 7.37 -1.89 13.20
N ASP A 635 7.27 -1.28 12.02
CA ASP A 635 6.65 0.04 11.85
C ASP A 635 5.17 -0.09 11.47
N GLY A 636 4.36 0.91 11.84
CA GLY A 636 2.96 1.00 11.40
C GLY A 636 2.85 1.76 10.09
N GLN A 637 2.10 1.24 9.12
CA GLN A 637 2.05 1.84 7.77
C GLN A 637 0.65 1.99 7.17
N TRP A 638 0.51 3.08 6.42
CA TRP A 638 -0.40 3.24 5.30
C TRP A 638 0.45 3.11 4.03
N HIS A 639 0.51 1.89 3.52
CA HIS A 639 1.64 1.46 2.72
C HIS A 639 1.45 1.67 1.22
N CYS A 640 0.22 1.72 0.71
CA CYS A 640 -0.03 2.04 -0.70
C CYS A 640 -1.51 2.28 -0.98
N GLY A 641 -1.80 3.03 -2.04
CA GLY A 641 -3.07 2.92 -2.75
C GLY A 641 -4.28 3.56 -2.10
N TRP A 642 -4.17 4.74 -1.50
CA TRP A 642 -5.28 5.54 -0.95
C TRP A 642 -6.06 4.93 0.23
N PRO A 643 -5.40 4.32 1.24
CA PRO A 643 -6.09 3.89 2.44
C PRO A 643 -6.63 5.11 3.22
N HIS A 644 -7.87 5.04 3.68
CA HIS A 644 -8.60 6.18 4.26
C HIS A 644 -9.50 5.77 5.42
N GLU A 645 -9.82 6.71 6.31
CA GLU A 645 -10.72 6.49 7.45
C GLU A 645 -10.36 5.27 8.33
N ASN A 646 -9.08 4.90 8.44
CA ASN A 646 -8.65 3.82 9.34
C ASN A 646 -8.29 4.38 10.72
N LEU A 647 -8.50 3.59 11.78
CA LEU A 647 -8.16 3.94 13.16
C LEU A 647 -7.06 3.03 13.70
N TYR A 648 -6.00 3.64 14.20
CA TYR A 648 -5.01 3.02 15.09
C TYR A 648 -5.25 3.56 16.50
N GLU A 649 -5.65 2.71 17.44
CA GLU A 649 -5.83 3.13 18.84
C GLU A 649 -5.23 2.14 19.84
N ASN A 650 -4.77 2.61 21.01
CA ASN A 650 -4.25 1.74 22.06
C ASN A 650 -3.15 0.77 21.59
N LEU A 651 -2.37 1.19 20.59
CA LEU A 651 -1.28 0.38 20.06
C LEU A 651 0.00 0.64 20.83
N VAL A 652 0.82 -0.41 20.99
CA VAL A 652 2.24 -0.29 21.34
C VAL A 652 3.06 -0.68 20.11
N ILE A 653 3.79 0.26 19.54
CA ILE A 653 4.62 0.03 18.33
C ILE A 653 6.08 0.28 18.68
N MET A 654 6.93 -0.72 18.44
CA MET A 654 8.38 -0.62 18.65
C MET A 654 9.12 -0.81 17.34
N SER A 655 9.33 0.29 16.61
CA SER A 655 9.90 0.27 15.27
C SER A 655 11.43 0.14 15.28
N LYS A 656 11.93 -0.78 14.45
CA LYS A 656 13.36 -1.03 14.20
C LYS A 656 13.59 -1.32 12.71
N THR A 657 14.85 -1.45 12.31
CA THR A 657 15.24 -1.77 10.92
C THR A 657 15.64 -3.24 10.70
N ASN A 658 15.83 -4.02 11.76
CA ASN A 658 16.41 -5.37 11.68
C ASN A 658 15.55 -6.38 10.90
N TYR A 659 14.25 -6.18 10.83
CA TYR A 659 13.30 -7.07 10.17
C TYR A 659 12.57 -6.39 9.02
N GLY A 660 13.24 -5.44 8.36
CA GLY A 660 12.81 -4.79 7.12
C GLY A 660 11.83 -3.63 7.30
N GLY A 661 11.49 -3.27 8.54
CA GLY A 661 10.80 -2.02 8.86
C GLY A 661 11.65 -0.82 8.48
N TYR A 662 11.03 0.32 8.19
CA TYR A 662 11.76 1.50 7.72
C TYR A 662 12.46 2.26 8.86
N GLY A 663 12.11 1.96 10.11
CA GLY A 663 12.65 2.57 11.33
C GLY A 663 11.90 3.83 11.79
N PHE A 664 10.90 4.28 11.02
CA PHE A 664 9.95 5.31 11.45
C PHE A 664 8.90 4.71 12.38
N GLY A 665 8.32 5.50 13.29
CA GLY A 665 7.23 4.99 14.13
C GLY A 665 6.00 4.63 13.29
N LEU A 666 5.61 5.58 12.43
CA LEU A 666 4.51 5.46 11.49
C LEU A 666 4.90 6.05 10.12
N TYR A 667 4.41 5.45 9.04
CA TYR A 667 4.75 5.86 7.67
C TYR A 667 3.55 5.83 6.72
N SER A 668 3.36 6.88 5.93
CA SER A 668 2.49 6.87 4.75
C SER A 668 3.31 6.98 3.45
N THR A 669 2.87 6.40 2.35
CA THR A 669 3.56 6.56 1.06
C THR A 669 3.25 7.91 0.39
N PRO A 670 4.24 8.53 -0.28
CA PRO A 670 4.04 9.77 -1.00
C PRO A 670 3.33 9.59 -2.36
N PRO A 671 2.67 10.65 -2.88
CA PRO A 671 2.11 10.65 -4.24
C PRO A 671 3.16 10.45 -5.35
N GLU A 672 4.39 10.92 -5.15
CA GLU A 672 5.48 10.73 -6.12
C GLU A 672 6.08 9.31 -6.13
N ASP A 673 5.65 8.43 -5.24
CA ASP A 673 6.03 7.01 -5.28
C ASP A 673 5.34 6.33 -6.48
N ASN A 674 6.13 5.87 -7.45
CA ASN A 674 5.63 5.27 -8.68
C ASN A 674 5.24 3.79 -8.55
N GLU A 675 5.42 3.18 -7.38
CA GLU A 675 5.03 1.80 -7.07
C GLU A 675 3.87 1.74 -6.06
N HIS A 676 3.78 2.68 -5.12
CA HIS A 676 2.79 2.59 -4.04
C HIS A 676 1.67 3.64 -4.14
N GLY A 677 1.97 4.82 -4.67
CA GLY A 677 1.03 5.94 -4.77
C GLY A 677 0.61 6.55 -3.43
N PRO A 678 -0.31 7.54 -3.46
CA PRO A 678 -0.66 8.34 -2.29
C PRO A 678 -1.57 7.64 -1.28
N CYS A 679 -1.68 8.21 -0.08
CA CYS A 679 -2.59 7.76 0.97
C CYS A 679 -3.78 8.70 1.17
N GLY A 680 -4.95 8.12 1.48
CA GLY A 680 -6.21 8.85 1.51
C GLY A 680 -6.46 9.62 2.81
N PRO A 681 -7.60 10.33 2.90
CA PRO A 681 -7.91 11.21 4.00
C PRO A 681 -8.32 10.46 5.28
N ARG A 682 -8.42 11.22 6.39
CA ARG A 682 -9.15 10.83 7.61
C ARG A 682 -8.65 9.61 8.38
N ASN A 683 -7.40 9.20 8.18
CA ASN A 683 -6.82 8.20 9.07
C ASN A 683 -6.56 8.83 10.45
N ALA A 684 -6.72 8.02 11.50
CA ALA A 684 -6.62 8.46 12.89
C ALA A 684 -5.64 7.60 13.69
N VAL A 685 -4.88 8.26 14.55
CA VAL A 685 -4.00 7.64 15.54
C VAL A 685 -4.37 8.23 16.89
N TYR A 686 -4.93 7.39 17.76
CA TYR A 686 -5.54 7.82 19.02
C TYR A 686 -4.98 7.01 20.19
N ASN A 687 -4.40 7.67 21.18
CA ASN A 687 -3.99 6.98 22.41
C ASN A 687 -3.07 5.78 22.10
N CYS A 688 -1.99 5.98 21.34
CA CYS A 688 -0.97 4.96 21.07
C CYS A 688 0.34 5.29 21.81
N ASP A 689 1.20 4.29 21.96
CA ASP A 689 2.56 4.40 22.48
C ASP A 689 3.55 3.89 21.43
N ILE A 690 4.28 4.80 20.81
CA ILE A 690 5.03 4.53 19.58
C ILE A 690 6.49 4.89 19.83
N SER A 691 7.41 3.95 19.62
CA SER A 691 8.84 4.19 19.66
C SER A 691 9.50 3.94 18.31
N SER A 692 10.50 4.75 17.96
CA SER A 692 11.18 4.68 16.68
C SER A 692 12.64 5.13 16.75
N ILE A 693 13.46 4.53 15.89
CA ILE A 693 14.87 4.91 15.74
C ILE A 693 15.08 6.12 14.80
N LYS A 694 14.09 6.39 13.94
CA LYS A 694 13.95 7.58 13.07
C LYS A 694 12.75 8.43 13.49
N ASP A 695 12.31 9.36 12.63
CA ASP A 695 11.14 10.22 12.86
C ASP A 695 9.88 9.44 13.32
N GLY A 696 9.06 10.10 14.13
CA GLY A 696 7.88 9.50 14.74
C GLY A 696 6.79 9.16 13.72
N LEU A 697 6.35 10.12 12.91
CA LEU A 697 5.33 9.95 11.89
C LEU A 697 5.67 10.70 10.59
N MET A 698 5.67 9.97 9.48
CA MET A 698 5.83 10.51 8.13
C MET A 698 4.46 10.68 7.46
N LEU A 699 3.99 11.92 7.31
CA LEU A 699 2.82 12.31 6.51
C LEU A 699 3.28 12.77 5.14
N ASN A 700 3.42 11.80 4.22
CA ASN A 700 4.13 12.01 2.96
C ASN A 700 3.31 12.59 1.81
N GLY A 701 2.03 12.92 2.01
CA GLY A 701 1.27 13.71 1.04
C GLY A 701 -0.08 13.17 0.61
N MET A 702 -0.83 14.07 -0.01
CA MET A 702 -2.19 13.91 -0.54
C MET A 702 -3.22 13.38 0.46
N ASN A 703 -2.95 13.64 1.73
CA ASN A 703 -3.81 13.27 2.83
C ASN A 703 -4.45 14.52 3.44
N GLU A 704 -5.77 14.46 3.64
CA GLU A 704 -6.55 15.51 4.29
C GLU A 704 -7.03 15.03 5.67
N ASN A 705 -6.99 15.92 6.66
CA ASN A 705 -7.63 15.75 7.97
C ASN A 705 -7.30 14.43 8.70
N TRP A 706 -6.02 14.07 8.74
CA TRP A 706 -5.56 13.05 9.67
C TRP A 706 -5.62 13.54 11.11
N LEU A 707 -5.99 12.63 12.01
CA LEU A 707 -6.22 12.92 13.42
C LEU A 707 -5.13 12.24 14.25
N ILE A 708 -4.20 13.02 14.80
CA ILE A 708 -3.09 12.53 15.63
C ILE A 708 -3.33 13.01 17.05
N MET A 709 -3.95 12.16 17.86
CA MET A 709 -4.62 12.56 19.09
C MET A 709 -4.11 11.76 20.30
N TYR A 710 -3.63 12.44 21.33
CA TYR A 710 -3.30 11.86 22.64
C TYR A 710 -2.36 10.65 22.61
N ASN A 711 -1.38 10.65 21.70
CA ASN A 711 -0.38 9.60 21.60
C ASN A 711 0.87 9.94 22.41
N ARG A 712 1.66 8.93 22.75
CA ARG A 712 3.07 9.09 23.12
C ARG A 712 3.96 8.63 21.98
N PHE A 713 4.93 9.47 21.63
CA PHE A 713 6.02 9.12 20.72
C PHE A 713 7.36 9.19 21.45
N ILE A 714 8.17 8.14 21.35
CA ILE A 714 9.55 8.08 21.85
C ILE A 714 10.48 7.93 20.64
N VAL A 715 11.12 9.03 20.25
CA VAL A 715 11.92 9.11 19.03
C VAL A 715 13.40 9.21 19.40
N GLU A 716 14.19 8.26 18.93
CA GLU A 716 15.63 8.26 19.17
C GLU A 716 16.33 9.33 18.35
N ASN A 717 16.13 9.35 17.03
CA ASN A 717 16.75 10.31 16.11
C ASN A 717 15.70 10.88 15.16
N GLY A 718 15.57 12.21 15.11
CA GLY A 718 14.66 12.89 14.20
C GLY A 718 13.52 13.62 14.92
N ARG A 719 12.47 13.89 14.15
CA ARG A 719 11.35 14.77 14.50
C ARG A 719 10.14 13.96 14.93
N ALA A 720 9.18 14.63 15.57
CA ALA A 720 7.91 14.03 15.92
C ALA A 720 7.08 13.69 14.67
N ILE A 721 6.85 14.70 13.82
CA ILE A 721 5.99 14.60 12.65
C ILE A 721 6.64 15.35 11.48
N ILE A 722 6.58 14.77 10.29
CA ILE A 722 6.93 15.44 9.03
C ILE A 722 5.69 15.45 8.13
N ALA A 723 5.23 16.63 7.73
CA ALA A 723 4.14 16.83 6.77
C ALA A 723 4.68 17.42 5.47
N ARG A 724 4.35 16.78 4.34
CA ARG A 724 4.82 17.18 3.00
C ARG A 724 3.79 16.86 1.91
N CYS A 725 4.02 17.33 0.70
CA CYS A 725 3.27 17.03 -0.53
C CYS A 725 1.73 17.16 -0.39
N SER A 726 1.24 18.34 -0.03
CA SER A 726 -0.21 18.56 0.20
C SER A 726 -0.77 17.63 1.27
N SER A 727 -0.13 17.58 2.44
CA SER A 727 -0.68 17.01 3.68
C SER A 727 -1.33 18.15 4.47
N PHE A 728 -2.66 18.21 4.51
CA PHE A 728 -3.38 19.40 4.96
C PHE A 728 -4.55 19.10 5.92
N ASP A 729 -4.97 20.13 6.65
CA ASP A 729 -6.11 20.11 7.57
C ASP A 729 -6.03 19.09 8.72
N HIS A 730 -4.82 18.66 9.08
CA HIS A 730 -4.62 17.72 10.18
C HIS A 730 -4.93 18.35 11.54
N ILE A 731 -5.35 17.50 12.48
CA ILE A 731 -5.49 17.86 13.89
C ILE A 731 -4.45 17.05 14.67
N ILE A 732 -3.49 17.75 15.26
CA ILE A 732 -2.41 17.19 16.08
C ILE A 732 -2.61 17.70 17.50
N LYS A 733 -3.27 16.91 18.35
CA LYS A 733 -3.74 17.38 19.65
C LYS A 733 -3.38 16.48 20.83
N GLY A 734 -2.92 17.07 21.93
CA GLY A 734 -2.80 16.38 23.22
C GLY A 734 -1.71 15.31 23.29
N ASN A 735 -0.80 15.25 22.32
CA ASN A 735 0.24 14.23 22.26
C ASN A 735 1.42 14.57 23.20
N VAL A 736 2.16 13.54 23.58
CA VAL A 736 3.45 13.63 24.28
C VAL A 736 4.54 13.17 23.32
N PHE A 737 5.53 14.02 23.05
CA PHE A 737 6.66 13.73 22.18
C PHE A 737 7.96 13.75 22.98
N CYS A 738 8.62 12.60 23.13
CA CYS A 738 9.93 12.48 23.76
C CYS A 738 10.98 12.32 22.65
N LEU A 739 11.66 13.41 22.27
CA LEU A 739 12.57 13.44 21.13
C LEU A 739 14.03 13.58 21.61
N LYS A 740 14.78 12.47 21.60
CA LYS A 740 16.13 12.41 22.17
C LYS A 740 17.13 13.23 21.37
N ASN A 741 17.25 12.96 20.07
CA ASN A 741 18.15 13.66 19.15
C ASN A 741 17.34 14.38 18.06
N CYS A 742 16.61 15.43 18.45
CA CYS A 742 15.85 16.27 17.52
C CYS A 742 16.75 17.38 16.95
N PRO A 743 16.91 17.50 15.61
CA PRO A 743 17.89 18.40 15.01
C PRO A 743 17.54 19.89 15.13
N ASP A 744 16.27 20.26 14.95
CA ASP A 744 15.87 21.67 14.82
C ASP A 744 14.48 22.00 15.39
N PHE A 745 13.44 21.26 15.04
CA PHE A 745 12.05 21.46 15.48
C PHE A 745 11.27 20.14 15.55
N ALA A 746 10.28 20.07 16.44
CA ALA A 746 9.52 18.84 16.66
C ALA A 746 8.60 18.47 15.47
N VAL A 747 7.91 19.44 14.88
CA VAL A 747 7.00 19.23 13.73
C VAL A 747 7.56 19.97 12.51
N PHE A 748 7.80 19.22 11.43
CA PHE A 748 8.28 19.76 10.16
C PHE A 748 7.12 19.90 9.15
N ILE A 749 6.74 21.12 8.82
CA ILE A 749 5.81 21.38 7.72
C ILE A 749 6.64 21.75 6.49
N LYS A 750 7.02 20.71 5.73
CA LYS A 750 8.06 20.80 4.70
C LYS A 750 7.65 21.67 3.52
N ASP A 751 6.41 21.54 3.08
CA ASP A 751 5.91 22.17 1.85
C ASP A 751 4.81 23.19 2.13
N PRO A 752 4.77 24.33 1.42
CA PRO A 752 3.78 25.39 1.62
C PRO A 752 2.35 24.96 1.28
N THR A 753 2.20 23.89 0.50
CA THR A 753 0.90 23.26 0.21
C THR A 753 0.30 22.53 1.41
N CYS A 754 1.08 22.33 2.49
CA CYS A 754 0.60 21.72 3.73
C CYS A 754 -0.02 22.79 4.62
N ARG A 755 -1.32 23.04 4.42
CA ARG A 755 -2.06 24.13 5.07
C ARG A 755 -3.12 23.62 6.04
N GLY A 756 -3.67 24.52 6.86
CA GLY A 756 -4.83 24.20 7.71
C GLY A 756 -4.53 23.26 8.88
N ILE A 757 -3.26 22.93 9.11
CA ILE A 757 -2.85 22.05 10.20
C ILE A 757 -3.06 22.76 11.54
N GLU A 758 -3.74 22.10 12.47
CA GLU A 758 -3.92 22.57 13.84
C GLU A 758 -3.05 21.74 14.79
N ILE A 759 -2.22 22.43 15.58
CA ILE A 759 -1.33 21.83 16.57
C ILE A 759 -1.69 22.42 17.93
N SER A 760 -2.23 21.60 18.83
CA SER A 760 -2.66 22.11 20.14
C SER A 760 -2.45 21.17 21.32
N ASP A 761 -2.23 21.74 22.50
CA ASP A 761 -2.17 21.03 23.78
C ASP A 761 -1.12 19.88 23.82
N ASN A 762 -0.10 19.91 22.96
CA ASN A 762 0.96 18.89 22.93
C ASN A 762 2.09 19.23 23.91
N LYS A 763 2.70 18.20 24.51
CA LYS A 763 3.89 18.32 25.37
C LYS A 763 5.10 17.75 24.65
N ILE A 764 6.11 18.57 24.40
CA ILE A 764 7.35 18.18 23.74
C ILE A 764 8.49 18.16 24.75
N TYR A 765 9.14 17.01 24.90
CA TYR A 765 10.36 16.84 25.69
C TYR A 765 11.52 16.62 24.73
N ALA A 766 12.29 17.67 24.45
CA ALA A 766 13.34 17.63 23.44
C ALA A 766 14.51 18.57 23.75
N SER A 767 15.61 18.42 23.03
CA SER A 767 16.75 19.35 23.07
C SER A 767 16.63 20.53 22.08
N THR A 768 15.59 20.54 21.24
CA THR A 768 15.35 21.60 20.25
C THR A 768 14.79 22.88 20.89
N PRO A 769 15.05 24.07 20.32
CA PRO A 769 14.45 25.33 20.75
C PRO A 769 13.03 25.60 20.21
N ALA A 770 12.51 24.81 19.25
CA ALA A 770 11.28 25.16 18.51
C ALA A 770 10.31 23.98 18.33
N ILE A 771 9.01 24.28 18.37
CA ILE A 771 7.95 23.28 18.20
C ILE A 771 7.70 22.99 16.72
N VAL A 772 7.62 24.02 15.89
CA VAL A 772 7.28 23.92 14.46
C VAL A 772 8.34 24.62 13.63
N GLY A 773 8.64 24.08 12.45
CA GLY A 773 9.42 24.75 11.43
C GLY A 773 9.17 24.19 10.03
N GLY A 774 9.77 24.84 9.04
CA GLY A 774 9.69 24.44 7.63
C GLY A 774 9.24 25.58 6.72
N SER A 775 8.61 25.23 5.59
CA SER A 775 8.21 26.18 4.55
C SER A 775 6.76 26.68 4.70
N ALA A 776 5.99 26.09 5.62
CA ALA A 776 4.64 26.52 5.95
C ALA A 776 4.43 26.63 7.46
N GLU A 777 3.46 27.45 7.85
CA GLU A 777 3.02 27.63 9.23
C GLU A 777 1.70 26.88 9.46
N PRO A 778 1.47 26.36 10.67
CA PRO A 778 0.18 25.78 11.03
C PRO A 778 -0.90 26.87 11.10
N GLU A 779 -2.16 26.50 10.84
CA GLU A 779 -3.31 27.40 11.04
C GLU A 779 -3.48 27.76 12.52
N LYS A 780 -3.18 26.81 13.41
CA LYS A 780 -3.17 27.01 14.86
C LYS A 780 -1.97 26.34 15.50
N ASN A 781 -1.32 27.05 16.42
CA ASN A 781 -0.27 26.54 17.30
C ASN A 781 -0.54 27.08 18.71
N ILE A 782 -1.28 26.32 19.52
CA ILE A 782 -1.88 26.83 20.78
C ILE A 782 -1.58 25.86 21.93
N ASN A 783 -1.18 26.39 23.09
CA ASN A 783 -0.96 25.63 24.33
C ASN A 783 0.03 24.45 24.21
N ASN A 784 0.93 24.47 23.23
CA ASN A 784 1.99 23.48 23.14
C ASN A 784 3.15 23.89 24.05
N THR A 785 3.72 22.95 24.80
CA THR A 785 4.88 23.21 25.67
C THR A 785 6.11 22.49 25.16
N ILE A 786 7.29 23.11 25.36
CA ILE A 786 8.57 22.47 25.14
C ILE A 786 9.38 22.48 26.43
N GLU A 787 9.86 21.30 26.82
CA GLU A 787 10.61 21.05 28.05
C GLU A 787 11.90 20.31 27.71
N LYS A 788 12.85 20.32 28.66
CA LYS A 788 14.09 19.55 28.53
C LYS A 788 13.74 18.07 28.32
N TYR A 789 14.49 17.42 27.42
CA TYR A 789 14.34 16.00 27.16
C TYR A 789 14.24 15.17 28.46
N SER A 790 13.17 14.38 28.52
CA SER A 790 12.92 13.33 29.51
C SER A 790 12.01 12.27 28.88
N LEU A 791 11.98 11.07 29.46
CA LEU A 791 10.99 10.06 29.09
C LEU A 791 9.72 10.30 29.93
N ALA A 792 8.76 10.99 29.33
CA ALA A 792 7.49 11.28 29.97
C ALA A 792 6.47 10.15 29.77
N ASP A 793 5.48 10.11 30.66
CA ASP A 793 4.37 9.16 30.57
C ASP A 793 3.44 9.48 29.40
N ARG A 794 2.66 8.47 29.01
CA ARG A 794 1.60 8.61 28.02
C ARG A 794 0.55 9.61 28.54
N PRO A 795 -0.05 10.45 27.66
CA PRO A 795 -1.09 11.37 28.11
C PRO A 795 -2.29 10.62 28.69
N GLU A 796 -2.88 11.19 29.74
CA GLU A 796 -4.14 10.71 30.28
C GLU A 796 -5.29 11.12 29.35
N VAL A 797 -6.12 10.14 28.96
CA VAL A 797 -7.27 10.38 28.09
C VAL A 797 -8.59 10.16 28.84
N LYS A 798 -9.57 11.02 28.58
CA LYS A 798 -10.92 10.86 29.15
C LYS A 798 -11.65 9.64 28.62
N VAL A 799 -11.38 9.30 27.36
CA VAL A 799 -12.00 8.17 26.66
C VAL A 799 -10.87 7.27 26.15
N PRO A 800 -10.66 6.08 26.72
CA PRO A 800 -9.54 5.22 26.33
C PRO A 800 -9.63 4.66 24.90
N SER A 801 -10.82 4.50 24.35
CA SER A 801 -11.07 3.97 23.00
C SER A 801 -12.20 4.74 22.34
N ILE A 802 -11.92 5.31 21.16
CA ILE A 802 -12.95 5.98 20.36
C ILE A 802 -13.87 4.93 19.73
N TYR A 803 -13.32 3.79 19.28
CA TYR A 803 -14.14 2.71 18.72
C TYR A 803 -15.18 2.17 19.71
N GLU A 804 -14.78 1.84 20.95
CA GLU A 804 -15.73 1.38 21.97
C GLU A 804 -16.71 2.48 22.37
N TRP A 805 -16.22 3.71 22.51
CA TRP A 805 -17.08 4.84 22.82
C TRP A 805 -18.16 5.04 21.75
N GLN A 806 -17.82 4.95 20.46
CA GLN A 806 -18.79 5.02 19.37
C GLN A 806 -19.82 3.90 19.50
N ASN A 807 -19.40 2.64 19.67
CA ASN A 807 -20.31 1.49 19.78
C ASN A 807 -21.28 1.59 20.97
N ILE A 808 -20.87 2.23 22.07
CA ILE A 808 -21.74 2.46 23.24
C ILE A 808 -22.69 3.65 23.03
N ASN A 809 -22.25 4.70 22.33
CA ASN A 809 -22.94 6.00 22.29
C ASN A 809 -23.62 6.32 20.96
N ILE A 810 -23.55 5.44 19.95
CA ILE A 810 -24.01 5.73 18.58
C ILE A 810 -25.47 6.22 18.51
N GLY A 811 -26.36 5.71 19.37
CA GLY A 811 -27.76 6.16 19.44
C GLY A 811 -27.96 7.62 19.92
N ARG A 812 -26.96 8.21 20.58
CA ARG A 812 -26.97 9.62 21.04
C ARG A 812 -26.16 10.56 20.14
N CYS A 813 -25.29 10.01 19.29
CA CYS A 813 -24.24 10.77 18.59
C CYS A 813 -24.34 10.73 17.05
N MET A 814 -25.22 9.90 16.48
CA MET A 814 -25.45 9.87 15.03
C MET A 814 -26.29 11.04 14.55
N VAL A 815 -25.93 11.58 13.39
CA VAL A 815 -26.80 12.46 12.61
C VAL A 815 -27.86 11.59 11.93
N GLN A 816 -28.99 11.37 12.60
CA GLN A 816 -30.18 10.86 11.91
C GLN A 816 -30.69 11.94 10.96
N LYS A 817 -30.43 11.81 9.66
CA LYS A 817 -31.42 12.27 8.67
C LYS A 817 -32.62 11.33 8.83
N ARG A 818 -33.58 11.73 9.67
CA ARG A 818 -34.92 11.15 9.58
C ARG A 818 -35.48 11.62 8.25
N ASP A 819 -35.42 10.76 7.25
CA ASP A 819 -36.16 10.98 6.02
C ASP A 819 -37.65 11.10 6.36
N LYS A 820 -38.27 12.17 5.87
CA LYS A 820 -39.71 12.30 5.73
C LYS A 820 -40.11 11.77 4.36
#